data_AF-A0A945MB86-F1
#
_entry.id   AF-A0A945MB86-F1
#
_cell.length_a   1.000
_cell.length_b   1.000
_cell.length_c   1.000
_cell.angle_alpha   90.00
_cell.angle_beta   90.00
_cell.angle_gamma   90.00
#
_symmetry.space_group_name_H-M   'P 1'
#
loop_
_entity.id
_entity.type
_entity.pdbx_description
1 polymer ?
#
loop_
_entity_poly.entity_id
_entity_poly.type
_entity_poly.pdbx_seq_one_letter_code
_entity_poly.pdbx_strand_id
1 'polypeptide(L)'
;MGKPPAPAGDATAGKEDADAEEGKPVDLLVKEEEPPFMTAERVENGADLRFAWAESVAAAVFRRGPYVWLVFDRHAEAELEAARAALGDIVASIDEVPAGQGLALRFALPEWLNPDIQREERNWVVTIRRRALRPSRPLTVERRDEADGATAVVLPFDGAGDVVSFVDPEVGDTVVVVPVIPARLGLAEAQAFAQFALLRTGQGIVVLPHADALAVERRRWGVRIAAPGGLAVSVAETMANETASDAGDSIGTRVFDFEAWAGGGADRFLDRKRELFAAISLASPDTLSSRRLDLARFYFAHGLHAEANGVFRRLAEEDPELADRPANRILTGAIRQLAGDLDGARDILLPRTFDGNADAAPWRGLARLAAGETDKAATEFARGAGALATYPAGFRVPLVLAAIDNALDGKELDQAESYLALLDGPGLSPEQAGSRAVLKGRLFAAQGAADRAHEEWEAAIRQTGTRAAVRARFERTLADLKRNRIESDRAIMDLEELRFDWRGGDVEFRALEALGGLYAAEGRYLEALERLRAAATHFPGHPGALGVTERMGEVFTALFLDGAAAGMAPITALALFNEYRELTPSGAEGERMVLALAERLMAADLLNQASTLLDHQVRYRLAGEERAYAGTLLAETHLAQGRPEDALIALRASVASGLGRLLTDRRTRLQARALLDVGDMVRSRALLVGDHSEEAEILRAEISWRATDWPAAAAAYGHLISGTTKAKPLPPGVAFNILRRAVALAMAGQDQPLRTVVADWGEAMAESSYANAFAAVVEGIGPDEGDYRSLAENLGAVAALRRAIAAPGAGEAVAALKQ
;
A
#
# COMPACT_ATOMS: atom_id res chain seq x y z
N MET A 1 15.26 -18.37 -51.74
CA MET A 1 16.51 -17.74 -52.20
C MET A 1 17.44 -17.61 -51.00
N GLY A 2 18.72 -17.98 -51.17
CA GLY A 2 19.82 -17.63 -50.25
C GLY A 2 19.98 -18.47 -48.99
N LYS A 3 20.99 -19.35 -48.97
CA LYS A 3 21.48 -20.19 -47.85
C LYS A 3 22.86 -19.59 -47.37
N PRO A 4 23.70 -20.25 -46.54
CA PRO A 4 24.05 -20.07 -45.09
C PRO A 4 25.58 -19.77 -44.91
N PRO A 5 26.42 -20.32 -43.97
CA PRO A 5 26.27 -20.97 -42.64
C PRO A 5 27.34 -20.59 -41.55
N ALA A 6 27.22 -21.13 -40.31
CA ALA A 6 28.23 -22.00 -39.67
C ALA A 6 27.76 -22.50 -38.28
N PRO A 7 27.70 -23.83 -38.02
CA PRO A 7 27.34 -24.41 -36.72
C PRO A 7 28.52 -25.07 -35.97
N ALA A 8 28.26 -25.33 -34.69
CA ALA A 8 29.09 -26.03 -33.70
C ALA A 8 29.34 -27.51 -34.05
N GLY A 9 30.50 -28.02 -33.64
CA GLY A 9 30.91 -29.42 -33.73
C GLY A 9 30.74 -30.18 -32.42
N ASP A 10 30.52 -31.48 -32.56
CA ASP A 10 30.37 -32.46 -31.49
C ASP A 10 31.34 -33.65 -31.73
N ALA A 11 31.78 -34.25 -30.63
CA ALA A 11 32.41 -35.57 -30.39
C ALA A 11 33.45 -36.19 -31.37
N THR A 12 34.58 -36.65 -30.81
CA THR A 12 35.12 -38.02 -31.03
C THR A 12 36.13 -38.44 -29.94
N ALA A 13 36.15 -39.74 -29.67
CA ALA A 13 37.05 -40.48 -28.77
C ALA A 13 38.16 -41.21 -29.56
N GLY A 14 39.28 -41.55 -28.90
CA GLY A 14 40.10 -42.74 -29.24
C GLY A 14 41.63 -42.69 -29.05
N LYS A 15 42.13 -43.59 -28.16
CA LYS A 15 43.33 -44.49 -28.23
C LYS A 15 44.76 -43.95 -28.05
N GLU A 16 45.48 -44.46 -27.03
CA GLU A 16 46.63 -45.43 -27.03
C GLU A 16 47.99 -44.67 -27.08
N ASP A 17 48.98 -44.91 -26.23
CA ASP A 17 49.69 -46.17 -26.00
C ASP A 17 50.24 -46.35 -24.56
N ALA A 18 50.48 -47.62 -24.26
CA ALA A 18 51.12 -48.16 -23.07
C ALA A 18 52.66 -48.15 -23.20
N ASP A 19 53.34 -48.01 -22.07
CA ASP A 19 54.56 -48.78 -21.81
C ASP A 19 54.55 -49.21 -20.34
N ALA A 20 54.74 -50.50 -20.13
CA ALA A 20 54.83 -51.16 -18.84
C ALA A 20 56.20 -51.82 -18.74
N GLU A 21 56.92 -51.57 -17.65
CA GLU A 21 57.93 -52.52 -17.16
C GLU A 21 57.69 -52.81 -15.68
N GLU A 22 57.63 -54.10 -15.37
CA GLU A 22 57.51 -54.70 -14.05
C GLU A 22 58.85 -54.64 -13.28
N GLY A 23 58.76 -54.39 -11.97
CA GLY A 23 59.85 -54.66 -11.02
C GLY A 23 59.39 -54.57 -9.57
N LYS A 24 59.17 -55.72 -8.91
CA LYS A 24 59.19 -55.86 -7.44
C LYS A 24 60.61 -56.32 -7.01
N PRO A 25 60.99 -56.26 -5.72
CA PRO A 25 61.10 -55.09 -4.85
C PRO A 25 62.56 -54.95 -4.36
N VAL A 26 63.02 -53.74 -4.02
CA VAL A 26 64.18 -53.58 -3.14
C VAL A 26 63.71 -52.80 -1.93
N ASP A 27 63.69 -53.53 -0.82
CA ASP A 27 63.43 -53.06 0.53
C ASP A 27 64.56 -52.10 0.94
N LEU A 28 64.35 -50.81 0.71
CA LEU A 28 65.03 -49.76 1.46
C LEU A 28 64.03 -49.32 2.52
N LEU A 29 64.28 -49.79 3.74
CA LEU A 29 63.75 -49.24 4.99
C LEU A 29 64.03 -47.73 5.03
N VAL A 30 63.20 -46.94 4.35
CA VAL A 30 62.98 -45.55 4.70
C VAL A 30 62.20 -45.63 6.00
N LYS A 31 62.87 -45.29 7.09
CA LYS A 31 62.23 -44.92 8.34
C LYS A 31 61.15 -43.92 7.94
N GLU A 32 59.87 -44.29 7.98
CA GLU A 32 58.79 -43.31 7.91
C GLU A 32 59.04 -42.39 9.11
N GLU A 33 59.65 -41.24 8.85
CA GLU A 33 59.72 -40.17 9.83
C GLU A 33 58.26 -39.78 10.08
N GLU A 34 57.79 -40.07 11.29
CA GLU A 34 56.49 -39.57 11.73
C GLU A 34 56.45 -38.06 11.46
N PRO A 35 55.38 -37.55 10.82
CA PRO A 35 55.31 -36.13 10.49
C PRO A 35 55.51 -35.30 11.77
N PRO A 36 56.34 -34.25 11.72
CA PRO A 36 56.66 -33.48 12.91
C PRO A 36 55.39 -32.93 13.57
N PHE A 37 55.36 -32.99 14.90
CA PHE A 37 54.23 -32.54 15.73
C PHE A 37 53.80 -31.10 15.40
N MET A 38 54.77 -30.23 15.12
CA MET A 38 54.55 -28.85 14.71
C MET A 38 55.24 -28.59 13.37
N THR A 39 54.49 -28.10 12.38
CA THR A 39 55.05 -27.51 11.16
C THR A 39 54.69 -26.05 11.05
N ALA A 40 55.52 -25.28 10.36
CA ALA A 40 55.32 -23.86 10.14
C ALA A 40 55.63 -23.50 8.69
N GLU A 41 54.71 -22.80 8.02
CA GLU A 41 54.88 -22.31 6.67
C GLU A 41 54.77 -20.77 6.66
N ARG A 42 55.65 -20.11 5.92
CA ARG A 42 55.61 -18.65 5.77
C ARG A 42 54.53 -18.26 4.77
N VAL A 43 53.65 -17.34 5.17
CA VAL A 43 52.64 -16.74 4.30
C VAL A 43 52.87 -15.23 4.16
N GLU A 44 52.15 -14.58 3.25
CA GLU A 44 52.30 -13.14 3.05
C GLU A 44 51.97 -12.37 4.34
N ASN A 45 52.97 -11.69 4.90
CA ASN A 45 52.88 -10.93 6.16
C ASN A 45 52.44 -11.76 7.38
N GLY A 46 52.83 -13.04 7.46
CA GLY A 46 52.43 -13.94 8.53
C GLY A 46 53.05 -15.34 8.48
N ALA A 47 52.49 -16.27 9.25
CA ALA A 47 52.83 -17.69 9.21
C ALA A 47 51.61 -18.56 9.51
N ASP A 48 51.55 -19.74 8.87
CA ASP A 48 50.61 -20.79 9.21
C ASP A 48 51.34 -21.85 10.06
N LEU A 49 50.85 -22.07 11.27
CA LEU A 49 51.38 -23.07 12.19
C LEU A 49 50.40 -24.24 12.29
N ARG A 50 50.85 -25.46 11.98
CA ARG A 50 50.04 -26.67 12.06
C ARG A 50 50.54 -27.55 13.20
N PHE A 51 49.61 -27.97 14.06
CA PHE A 51 49.86 -28.84 15.21
C PHE A 51 49.10 -30.16 15.01
N ALA A 52 49.84 -31.25 14.89
CA ALA A 52 49.31 -32.58 14.63
C ALA A 52 49.18 -33.40 15.91
N TRP A 53 47.95 -33.81 16.26
CA TRP A 53 47.68 -34.55 17.50
C TRP A 53 47.15 -35.97 17.22
N ALA A 54 47.64 -36.95 17.98
CA ALA A 54 47.16 -38.34 17.91
C ALA A 54 45.72 -38.49 18.47
N GLU A 55 45.33 -37.61 19.40
CA GLU A 55 44.01 -37.57 20.03
C GLU A 55 43.33 -36.20 19.86
N SER A 56 42.06 -36.08 20.28
CA SER A 56 41.34 -34.80 20.23
C SER A 56 41.79 -33.88 21.37
N VAL A 57 42.61 -32.88 21.04
CA VAL A 57 43.13 -31.88 21.99
C VAL A 57 42.36 -30.57 21.90
N ALA A 58 42.12 -29.93 23.03
CA ALA A 58 41.47 -28.63 23.11
C ALA A 58 42.50 -27.51 23.06
N ALA A 59 42.15 -26.36 22.46
CA ALA A 59 43.05 -25.22 22.30
C ALA A 59 42.45 -23.93 22.88
N ALA A 60 43.32 -23.01 23.29
CA ALA A 60 43.00 -21.63 23.67
C ALA A 60 44.01 -20.66 23.07
N VAL A 61 43.54 -19.48 22.68
CA VAL A 61 44.33 -18.43 22.05
C VAL A 61 43.93 -17.08 22.59
N PHE A 62 44.88 -16.35 23.17
CA PHE A 62 44.64 -15.04 23.75
C PHE A 62 45.87 -14.14 23.62
N ARG A 63 45.67 -12.83 23.81
CA ARG A 63 46.77 -11.86 23.84
C ARG A 63 46.81 -11.21 25.21
N ARG A 64 48.02 -11.07 25.75
CA ARG A 64 48.29 -10.41 27.02
C ARG A 64 49.58 -9.61 26.91
N GLY A 65 49.47 -8.28 27.03
CA GLY A 65 50.56 -7.37 26.70
C GLY A 65 51.04 -7.56 25.25
N PRO A 66 52.36 -7.56 24.98
CA PRO A 66 52.89 -7.77 23.63
C PRO A 66 52.87 -9.24 23.19
N TYR A 67 52.44 -10.17 24.05
CA TYR A 67 52.51 -11.60 23.79
C TYR A 67 51.17 -12.19 23.35
N VAL A 68 51.22 -13.02 22.32
CA VAL A 68 50.15 -13.94 21.93
C VAL A 68 50.44 -15.30 22.53
N TRP A 69 49.44 -15.88 23.17
CA TRP A 69 49.52 -17.17 23.83
C TRP A 69 48.70 -18.20 23.06
N LEU A 70 49.29 -19.38 22.87
CA LEU A 70 48.63 -20.57 22.34
C LEU A 70 48.78 -21.67 23.38
N VAL A 71 47.65 -22.19 23.88
CA VAL A 71 47.62 -23.14 24.98
C VAL A 71 46.81 -24.36 24.58
N PHE A 72 47.36 -25.55 24.82
CA PHE A 72 46.72 -26.84 24.59
C PHE A 72 46.57 -27.61 25.90
N ASP A 73 45.51 -28.41 26.03
CA ASP A 73 45.23 -29.19 27.24
C ASP A 73 46.01 -30.52 27.32
N ARG A 74 46.92 -30.76 26.38
CA ARG A 74 47.88 -31.87 26.37
C ARG A 74 49.29 -31.34 26.16
N HIS A 75 50.26 -32.04 26.73
CA HIS A 75 51.67 -31.77 26.54
C HIS A 75 52.19 -32.44 25.27
N ALA A 76 53.05 -31.73 24.53
CA ALA A 76 53.83 -32.24 23.42
C ALA A 76 55.09 -31.37 23.26
N GLU A 77 56.19 -31.95 22.81
CA GLU A 77 57.42 -31.19 22.55
C GLU A 77 57.29 -30.44 21.21
N ALA A 78 57.28 -29.10 21.26
CA ALA A 78 57.13 -28.25 20.08
C ALA A 78 58.49 -27.82 19.52
N GLU A 79 58.71 -28.02 18.22
CA GLU A 79 59.93 -27.57 17.55
C GLU A 79 59.84 -26.06 17.19
N LEU A 80 60.22 -25.21 18.14
CA LEU A 80 60.04 -23.74 18.03
C LEU A 80 60.89 -23.08 16.94
N GLU A 81 61.98 -23.71 16.50
CA GLU A 81 62.86 -23.15 15.47
C GLU A 81 62.18 -23.09 14.10
N ALA A 82 61.31 -24.04 13.76
CA ALA A 82 60.50 -23.99 12.54
C ALA A 82 59.57 -22.77 12.54
N ALA A 83 58.92 -22.49 13.69
CA ALA A 83 58.05 -21.34 13.87
C ALA A 83 58.82 -20.01 13.78
N ARG A 84 60.01 -19.97 14.39
CA ARG A 84 60.92 -18.81 14.36
C ARG A 84 61.39 -18.52 12.93
N ALA A 85 61.73 -19.55 12.17
CA ALA A 85 62.13 -19.42 10.77
C ALA A 85 60.98 -18.93 9.87
N ALA A 86 59.75 -19.43 10.07
CA ALA A 86 58.58 -19.03 9.28
C ALA A 86 58.15 -17.58 9.55
N LEU A 87 58.15 -17.14 10.81
CA LEU A 87 57.78 -15.77 11.22
C LEU A 87 58.92 -14.75 10.98
N GLY A 88 60.19 -15.18 10.98
CA GLY A 88 61.34 -14.32 10.73
C GLY A 88 61.38 -13.10 11.67
N ASP A 89 61.69 -11.92 11.12
CA ASP A 89 61.80 -10.67 11.89
C ASP A 89 60.46 -10.16 12.48
N ILE A 90 59.34 -10.81 12.15
CA ILE A 90 58.00 -10.41 12.65
C ILE A 90 57.83 -10.81 14.13
N VAL A 91 58.51 -11.87 14.59
CA VAL A 91 58.42 -12.36 15.97
C VAL A 91 59.68 -12.01 16.75
N ALA A 92 59.53 -11.35 17.89
CA ALA A 92 60.68 -10.97 18.71
C ALA A 92 61.21 -12.15 19.56
N SER A 93 60.31 -13.01 20.07
CA SER A 93 60.64 -14.25 20.78
C SER A 93 59.51 -15.26 20.70
N ILE A 94 59.86 -16.54 20.80
CA ILE A 94 58.94 -17.67 20.96
C ILE A 94 59.49 -18.49 22.12
N ASP A 95 58.70 -18.59 23.18
CA ASP A 95 59.07 -19.27 24.42
C ASP A 95 58.00 -20.31 24.77
N GLU A 96 58.42 -21.48 25.26
CA GLU A 96 57.52 -22.42 25.92
C GLU A 96 57.48 -22.12 27.42
N VAL A 97 56.28 -22.07 27.99
CA VAL A 97 56.03 -21.77 29.40
C VAL A 97 55.56 -23.03 30.12
N PRO A 98 56.16 -23.42 31.26
CA PRO A 98 55.73 -24.59 32.02
C PRO A 98 54.25 -24.51 32.43
N ALA A 99 53.43 -25.44 31.93
CA ALA A 99 51.96 -25.43 32.07
C ALA A 99 51.37 -26.76 32.57
N GLY A 100 52.10 -27.45 33.46
CA GLY A 100 51.65 -28.71 34.05
C GLY A 100 51.45 -29.80 33.02
N GLN A 101 50.20 -30.26 32.84
CA GLN A 101 49.84 -31.30 31.86
C GLN A 101 49.55 -30.77 30.44
N GLY A 102 49.53 -29.45 30.25
CA GLY A 102 49.29 -28.80 28.97
C GLY A 102 50.57 -28.22 28.34
N LEU A 103 50.46 -27.78 27.10
CA LEU A 103 51.50 -27.05 26.38
C LEU A 103 51.10 -25.57 26.29
N ALA A 104 51.95 -24.64 26.74
CA ALA A 104 51.72 -23.21 26.61
C ALA A 104 52.88 -22.54 25.85
N LEU A 105 52.57 -22.00 24.68
CA LEU A 105 53.52 -21.29 23.82
C LEU A 105 53.21 -19.79 23.84
N ARG A 106 54.26 -18.97 23.91
CA ARG A 106 54.17 -17.52 24.00
C ARG A 106 54.98 -16.87 22.88
N PHE A 107 54.33 -16.06 22.05
CA PHE A 107 54.91 -15.39 20.89
C PHE A 107 54.89 -13.87 21.09
N ALA A 108 56.05 -13.20 21.04
CA ALA A 108 56.13 -11.74 21.07
C ALA A 108 55.87 -11.18 19.66
N LEU A 109 54.63 -10.74 19.40
CA LEU A 109 54.17 -10.29 18.08
C LEU A 109 53.65 -8.85 18.13
N PRO A 110 53.76 -8.05 17.06
CA PRO A 110 53.14 -6.73 16.95
C PRO A 110 51.61 -6.77 17.12
N GLU A 111 51.00 -5.74 17.71
CA GLU A 111 49.57 -5.71 18.06
C GLU A 111 48.61 -5.92 16.87
N TRP A 112 49.02 -5.52 15.67
CA TRP A 112 48.24 -5.68 14.45
C TRP A 112 48.25 -7.11 13.90
N LEU A 113 49.13 -7.99 14.40
CA LEU A 113 49.23 -9.39 14.02
C LEU A 113 48.57 -10.27 15.08
N ASN A 114 47.55 -11.04 14.70
CA ASN A 114 46.83 -11.93 15.61
C ASN A 114 46.52 -13.29 14.96
N PRO A 115 46.54 -14.37 15.74
CA PRO A 115 46.20 -15.71 15.27
C PRO A 115 44.70 -15.88 15.00
N ASP A 116 44.41 -16.65 13.96
CA ASP A 116 43.11 -17.25 13.66
C ASP A 116 43.26 -18.76 13.76
N ILE A 117 42.48 -19.40 14.61
CA ILE A 117 42.63 -20.83 14.88
C ILE A 117 41.48 -21.62 14.25
N GLN A 118 41.84 -22.64 13.49
CA GLN A 118 40.94 -23.55 12.83
C GLN A 118 41.28 -24.98 13.19
N ARG A 119 40.29 -25.86 13.08
CA ARG A 119 40.45 -27.27 13.35
C ARG A 119 40.27 -28.06 12.07
N GLU A 120 41.25 -28.90 11.76
CA GLU A 120 41.22 -29.85 10.66
C GLU A 120 41.31 -31.26 11.24
N GLU A 121 40.16 -31.95 11.34
CA GLU A 121 40.03 -33.25 11.99
C GLU A 121 40.54 -33.24 13.45
N ARG A 122 41.75 -33.77 13.68
CA ARG A 122 42.45 -33.80 14.98
C ARG A 122 43.52 -32.72 15.12
N ASN A 123 43.82 -32.00 14.04
CA ASN A 123 44.90 -31.03 13.97
C ASN A 123 44.38 -29.61 14.17
N TRP A 124 45.25 -28.76 14.72
CA TRP A 124 44.99 -27.32 14.84
C TRP A 124 45.84 -26.57 13.82
N VAL A 125 45.22 -25.69 13.05
CA VAL A 125 45.89 -24.78 12.13
C VAL A 125 45.71 -23.36 12.67
N VAL A 126 46.83 -22.69 12.95
CA VAL A 126 46.89 -21.35 13.50
C VAL A 126 47.50 -20.42 12.47
N THR A 127 46.66 -19.62 11.83
CA THR A 127 47.06 -18.63 10.83
C THR A 127 47.31 -17.29 11.50
N ILE A 128 48.57 -16.88 11.56
CA ILE A 128 49.00 -15.59 12.11
C ILE A 128 49.02 -14.57 10.97
N ARG A 129 48.16 -13.54 11.04
CA ARG A 129 48.04 -12.52 9.99
C ARG A 129 47.58 -11.17 10.57
N ARG A 130 47.60 -10.12 9.75
CA ARG A 130 47.10 -8.80 10.15
C ARG A 130 45.59 -8.82 10.36
N ARG A 131 45.15 -8.85 11.61
CA ARG A 131 43.72 -8.86 12.01
C ARG A 131 43.56 -8.52 13.49
N ALA A 132 42.35 -8.22 13.93
CA ALA A 132 42.02 -8.16 15.36
C ALA A 132 41.86 -9.57 15.95
N LEU A 133 42.26 -9.76 17.21
CA LEU A 133 41.95 -10.96 17.98
C LEU A 133 40.49 -10.92 18.44
N ARG A 134 39.60 -11.55 17.68
CA ARG A 134 38.19 -11.73 18.02
C ARG A 134 37.75 -13.17 17.69
N PRO A 135 36.95 -13.82 18.55
CA PRO A 135 36.38 -15.13 18.26
C PRO A 135 35.28 -14.99 17.20
N SER A 136 35.07 -16.01 16.37
CA SER A 136 33.94 -16.01 15.42
C SER A 136 32.63 -16.47 16.07
N ARG A 137 32.71 -17.20 17.18
CA ARG A 137 31.58 -17.61 18.01
C ARG A 137 31.82 -17.12 19.44
N PRO A 138 31.19 -16.01 19.87
CA PRO A 138 31.37 -15.49 21.21
C PRO A 138 30.71 -16.40 22.26
N LEU A 139 31.42 -16.67 23.35
CA LEU A 139 30.90 -17.32 24.55
C LEU A 139 30.06 -16.34 25.36
N THR A 140 28.94 -16.82 25.88
CA THR A 140 28.10 -16.07 26.81
C THR A 140 28.55 -16.34 28.24
N VAL A 141 28.57 -15.32 29.09
CA VAL A 141 28.89 -15.43 30.51
C VAL A 141 27.59 -15.23 31.29
N GLU A 142 27.14 -16.28 31.99
CA GLU A 142 25.91 -16.26 32.79
C GLU A 142 26.26 -16.22 34.28
N ARG A 143 25.47 -15.47 35.05
CA ARG A 143 25.47 -15.56 36.51
C ARG A 143 24.37 -16.53 36.91
N ARG A 144 24.67 -17.50 37.77
CA ARG A 144 23.70 -18.48 38.25
C ARG A 144 23.79 -18.60 39.75
N ASP A 145 22.66 -18.38 40.41
CA ASP A 145 22.52 -18.69 41.83
C ASP A 145 22.28 -20.20 41.98
N GLU A 146 23.07 -20.82 42.86
CA GLU A 146 23.01 -22.25 43.13
C GLU A 146 22.01 -22.59 44.23
N ALA A 147 21.67 -23.87 44.35
CA ALA A 147 20.66 -24.35 45.29
C ALA A 147 21.03 -24.15 46.77
N ASP A 148 22.32 -23.95 47.07
CA ASP A 148 22.84 -23.61 48.39
C ASP A 148 22.87 -22.08 48.66
N GLY A 149 22.38 -21.28 47.72
CA GLY A 149 22.36 -19.81 47.79
C GLY A 149 23.67 -19.14 47.37
N ALA A 150 24.68 -19.90 46.93
CA ALA A 150 25.93 -19.36 46.44
C ALA A 150 25.81 -18.92 44.96
N THR A 151 26.34 -17.75 44.60
CA THR A 151 26.39 -17.30 43.20
C THR A 151 27.64 -17.87 42.51
N ALA A 152 27.47 -18.43 41.32
CA ALA A 152 28.54 -18.90 40.44
C ALA A 152 28.47 -18.22 39.07
N VAL A 153 29.59 -18.19 38.35
CA VAL A 153 29.66 -17.77 36.95
C VAL A 153 29.75 -19.00 36.07
N VAL A 154 28.86 -19.12 35.09
CA VAL A 154 28.77 -20.27 34.19
C VAL A 154 28.91 -19.79 32.75
N LEU A 155 29.77 -20.46 31.99
CA LEU A 155 29.91 -20.25 30.55
C LEU A 155 29.36 -21.50 29.84
N PRO A 156 28.13 -21.49 29.31
CA PRO A 156 27.50 -22.67 28.75
C PRO A 156 27.99 -22.97 27.32
N PHE A 157 28.61 -24.13 27.12
CA PHE A 157 29.03 -24.65 25.80
C PHE A 157 29.44 -26.12 25.90
N ASP A 158 29.58 -26.81 24.76
CA ASP A 158 30.05 -28.19 24.69
C ASP A 158 31.55 -28.28 24.32
N GLY A 159 32.21 -29.35 24.78
CA GLY A 159 33.61 -29.58 24.43
C GLY A 159 34.61 -28.67 25.15
N ALA A 160 34.37 -28.35 26.42
CA ALA A 160 35.42 -27.84 27.30
C ALA A 160 36.56 -28.86 27.42
N GLY A 161 37.81 -28.41 27.34
CA GLY A 161 39.02 -29.21 27.57
C GLY A 161 39.42 -29.25 29.04
N ASP A 162 40.56 -29.87 29.33
CA ASP A 162 41.09 -29.92 30.69
C ASP A 162 41.71 -28.57 31.09
N VAL A 163 41.54 -28.19 32.36
CA VAL A 163 42.00 -26.87 32.86
C VAL A 163 43.53 -26.87 32.94
N VAL A 164 44.13 -25.82 32.38
CA VAL A 164 45.58 -25.60 32.35
C VAL A 164 45.90 -24.34 33.14
N SER A 165 46.84 -24.41 34.07
CA SER A 165 47.27 -23.26 34.89
C SER A 165 48.78 -23.10 34.84
N PHE A 166 49.25 -21.86 34.68
CA PHE A 166 50.67 -21.52 34.67
C PHE A 166 50.88 -20.12 35.24
N VAL A 167 52.14 -19.78 35.53
CA VAL A 167 52.53 -18.43 35.98
C VAL A 167 53.05 -17.65 34.79
N ASP A 168 52.54 -16.43 34.58
CA ASP A 168 53.05 -15.55 33.53
C ASP A 168 54.46 -15.05 33.88
N PRO A 169 55.50 -15.30 33.05
CA PRO A 169 56.87 -14.91 33.38
C PRO A 169 57.10 -13.39 33.49
N GLU A 170 56.27 -12.56 32.84
CA GLU A 170 56.42 -11.10 32.87
C GLU A 170 55.64 -10.47 34.04
N VAL A 171 54.41 -10.93 34.25
CA VAL A 171 53.50 -10.34 35.24
C VAL A 171 53.64 -11.02 36.61
N GLY A 172 54.05 -12.28 36.64
CA GLY A 172 54.24 -13.06 37.87
C GLY A 172 52.95 -13.59 38.51
N ASP A 173 51.78 -13.36 37.90
CA ASP A 173 50.50 -13.87 38.38
C ASP A 173 50.12 -15.22 37.74
N THR A 174 49.17 -15.92 38.37
CA THR A 174 48.67 -17.20 37.87
C THR A 174 47.60 -16.96 36.81
N VAL A 175 47.75 -17.61 35.67
CA VAL A 175 46.77 -17.62 34.58
C VAL A 175 46.11 -18.99 34.54
N VAL A 176 44.77 -19.02 34.62
CA VAL A 176 43.98 -20.25 34.49
C VAL A 176 43.28 -20.25 33.14
N VAL A 177 43.60 -21.22 32.30
CA VAL A 177 43.08 -21.34 30.94
C VAL A 177 42.19 -22.57 30.84
N VAL A 178 41.04 -22.42 30.21
CA VAL A 178 40.20 -23.54 29.78
C VAL A 178 40.19 -23.59 28.26
N PRO A 179 41.05 -24.44 27.66
CA PRO A 179 41.02 -24.73 26.23
C PRO A 179 39.67 -25.34 25.82
N VAL A 180 39.27 -25.15 24.56
CA VAL A 180 38.00 -25.68 24.03
C VAL A 180 38.20 -26.43 22.71
N ILE A 181 37.38 -27.45 22.50
CA ILE A 181 37.42 -28.39 21.36
C ILE A 181 36.84 -27.74 20.08
N PRO A 182 35.68 -27.04 20.11
CA PRO A 182 35.15 -26.37 18.94
C PRO A 182 36.03 -25.18 18.54
N ALA A 183 36.40 -25.08 17.26
CA ALA A 183 37.22 -23.96 16.77
C ALA A 183 36.45 -22.63 16.74
N ARG A 184 37.19 -21.53 16.93
CA ARG A 184 36.74 -20.13 16.93
C ARG A 184 35.72 -19.78 18.02
N LEU A 185 35.70 -20.55 19.11
CA LEU A 185 34.82 -20.33 20.27
C LEU A 185 35.62 -19.66 21.40
N GLY A 186 35.29 -18.41 21.76
CA GLY A 186 36.05 -17.64 22.76
C GLY A 186 35.29 -16.43 23.30
N LEU A 187 35.93 -15.60 24.12
CA LEU A 187 35.35 -14.41 24.74
C LEU A 187 35.69 -13.15 23.94
N ALA A 188 34.67 -12.48 23.41
CA ALA A 188 34.84 -11.28 22.59
C ALA A 188 35.31 -10.06 23.41
N GLU A 189 34.91 -10.00 24.67
CA GLU A 189 35.21 -8.91 25.60
C GLU A 189 35.82 -9.45 26.89
N ALA A 190 36.75 -8.69 27.46
CA ALA A 190 37.24 -8.95 28.80
C ALA A 190 36.16 -8.55 29.81
N GLN A 191 36.00 -9.31 30.89
CA GLN A 191 35.03 -9.04 31.95
C GLN A 191 35.72 -9.03 33.30
N ALA A 192 35.52 -7.98 34.08
CA ALA A 192 36.07 -7.89 35.44
C ALA A 192 35.01 -8.27 36.48
N PHE A 193 35.40 -9.13 37.42
CA PHE A 193 34.65 -9.48 38.62
C PHE A 193 35.48 -9.11 39.85
N ALA A 194 34.85 -8.99 41.02
CA ALA A 194 35.54 -8.64 42.26
C ALA A 194 36.67 -9.63 42.63
N GLN A 195 36.53 -10.90 42.24
CA GLN A 195 37.44 -11.99 42.64
C GLN A 195 38.24 -12.59 41.48
N PHE A 196 37.98 -12.21 40.23
CA PHE A 196 38.72 -12.64 39.05
C PHE A 196 38.41 -11.77 37.83
N ALA A 197 39.22 -11.86 36.78
CA ALA A 197 38.90 -11.29 35.48
C ALA A 197 38.88 -12.38 34.40
N LEU A 198 38.00 -12.23 33.41
CA LEU A 198 38.01 -13.00 32.17
C LEU A 198 38.70 -12.17 31.09
N LEU A 199 39.69 -12.73 30.40
CA LEU A 199 40.34 -12.03 29.30
C LEU A 199 39.61 -12.23 27.97
N ARG A 200 39.80 -11.29 27.05
CA ARG A 200 39.44 -11.46 25.65
C ARG A 200 40.26 -12.60 25.05
N THR A 201 39.59 -13.51 24.34
CA THR A 201 40.22 -14.67 23.70
C THR A 201 39.73 -14.82 22.26
N GLY A 202 40.61 -15.23 21.35
CA GLY A 202 40.21 -15.70 20.02
C GLY A 202 39.65 -17.13 20.07
N GLN A 203 40.06 -17.90 21.08
CA GLN A 203 39.65 -19.28 21.34
C GLN A 203 39.81 -19.60 22.83
N GLY A 204 38.89 -20.36 23.41
CA GLY A 204 38.94 -20.81 24.80
C GLY A 204 38.58 -19.73 25.82
N ILE A 205 38.80 -20.03 27.09
CA ILE A 205 38.49 -19.12 28.22
C ILE A 205 39.77 -18.90 29.02
N VAL A 206 40.01 -17.67 29.44
CA VAL A 206 41.15 -17.33 30.30
C VAL A 206 40.65 -16.56 31.50
N VAL A 207 41.01 -17.05 32.68
CA VAL A 207 40.62 -16.55 33.99
C VAL A 207 41.88 -16.09 34.73
N LEU A 208 41.89 -14.84 35.15
CA LEU A 208 42.89 -14.25 36.04
C LEU A 208 42.30 -14.19 37.46
N PRO A 209 42.62 -15.12 38.36
CA PRO A 209 42.15 -15.07 39.74
C PRO A 209 42.73 -13.85 40.48
N HIS A 210 41.88 -13.14 41.22
CA HIS A 210 42.27 -12.12 42.21
C HIS A 210 42.13 -12.63 43.65
N ALA A 211 41.53 -13.81 43.84
CA ALA A 211 41.35 -14.47 45.13
C ALA A 211 41.94 -15.88 45.11
N ASP A 212 42.56 -16.29 46.23
CA ASP A 212 43.28 -17.57 46.33
C ASP A 212 42.37 -18.80 46.26
N ALA A 213 41.08 -18.65 46.59
CA ALA A 213 40.11 -19.74 46.68
C ALA A 213 39.13 -19.81 45.49
N LEU A 214 39.59 -19.54 44.27
CA LEU A 214 38.77 -19.64 43.05
C LEU A 214 38.83 -21.05 42.45
N ALA A 215 37.67 -21.69 42.31
CA ALA A 215 37.52 -22.98 41.63
C ALA A 215 37.01 -22.79 40.19
N VAL A 216 37.82 -23.19 39.20
CA VAL A 216 37.43 -23.23 37.79
C VAL A 216 37.24 -24.70 37.39
N GLU A 217 35.99 -25.09 37.18
CA GLU A 217 35.61 -26.48 36.95
C GLU A 217 35.04 -26.68 35.55
N ARG A 218 35.56 -27.68 34.85
CA ARG A 218 34.96 -28.22 33.63
C ARG A 218 33.66 -28.96 33.96
N ARG A 219 32.57 -28.62 33.27
CA ARG A 219 31.28 -29.34 33.31
C ARG A 219 30.96 -29.90 31.94
N ARG A 220 30.00 -30.84 31.89
CA ARG A 220 29.57 -31.48 30.62
C ARG A 220 29.08 -30.46 29.58
N TRP A 221 28.46 -29.37 30.05
CA TRP A 221 27.88 -28.32 29.21
C TRP A 221 28.43 -26.92 29.56
N GLY A 222 29.70 -26.84 29.91
CA GLY A 222 30.37 -25.54 30.01
C GLY A 222 31.48 -25.50 31.05
N VAL A 223 31.80 -24.29 31.48
CA VAL A 223 32.74 -24.03 32.58
C VAL A 223 32.00 -23.34 33.71
N ARG A 224 32.29 -23.77 34.94
CA ARG A 224 31.78 -23.18 36.17
C ARG A 224 32.93 -22.54 36.94
N ILE A 225 32.76 -21.30 37.33
CA ILE A 225 33.71 -20.55 38.17
C ILE A 225 32.98 -20.22 39.47
N ALA A 226 33.55 -20.64 40.60
CA ALA A 226 32.94 -20.48 41.92
C ALA A 226 34.01 -20.25 43.01
N ALA A 227 33.60 -19.75 44.17
CA ALA A 227 34.46 -19.63 45.35
C ALA A 227 33.74 -20.18 46.60
N PRO A 228 34.45 -20.68 47.62
CA PRO A 228 33.86 -21.08 48.90
C PRO A 228 33.05 -19.93 49.53
N GLY A 229 31.74 -20.13 49.68
CA GLY A 229 30.81 -19.10 50.19
C GLY A 229 30.09 -18.27 49.12
N GLY A 230 30.29 -18.56 47.84
CA GLY A 230 29.68 -17.86 46.70
C GLY A 230 30.53 -16.68 46.21
N LEU A 231 30.39 -16.35 44.92
CA LEU A 231 31.06 -15.21 44.33
C LEU A 231 30.41 -13.90 44.79
N ALA A 232 31.22 -12.94 45.21
CA ALA A 232 30.75 -11.56 45.42
C ALA A 232 30.55 -10.88 44.06
N VAL A 233 29.37 -11.05 43.47
CA VAL A 233 29.07 -10.53 42.13
C VAL A 233 28.44 -9.14 42.21
N SER A 234 29.21 -8.16 42.66
CA SER A 234 28.92 -6.74 42.45
C SER A 234 29.70 -6.26 41.22
N VAL A 235 29.01 -5.70 40.23
CA VAL A 235 29.69 -4.89 39.20
C VAL A 235 30.23 -3.67 39.93
N ALA A 236 31.54 -3.56 40.06
CA ALA A 236 32.14 -2.31 40.46
C ALA A 236 31.94 -1.32 39.30
N GLU A 237 30.87 -0.54 39.37
CA GLU A 237 30.89 0.80 38.80
C GLU A 237 32.08 1.55 39.42
N THR A 238 32.88 2.19 38.57
CA THR A 238 34.01 3.09 38.91
C THR A 238 35.41 2.46 38.90
N MET A 239 35.96 2.31 37.70
CA MET A 239 37.19 2.99 37.27
C MET A 239 37.04 3.32 35.77
N ALA A 240 36.03 4.14 35.45
CA ALA A 240 35.76 4.65 34.10
C ALA A 240 35.76 6.18 34.08
N ASN A 241 36.63 6.80 34.89
CA ASN A 241 36.97 8.21 34.80
C ASN A 241 38.47 8.29 34.50
N GLU A 242 38.83 8.06 33.23
CA GLU A 242 39.94 8.74 32.53
C GLU A 242 40.13 8.28 31.06
N THR A 243 39.34 7.34 30.54
CA THR A 243 39.32 7.03 29.09
C THR A 243 37.90 7.01 28.55
N ALA A 244 37.27 8.17 28.57
CA ALA A 244 36.05 8.45 27.80
C ALA A 244 36.41 8.68 26.31
N SER A 245 36.81 7.60 25.62
CA SER A 245 36.91 7.56 24.15
C SER A 245 37.16 6.13 23.65
N ASP A 246 36.23 5.19 23.85
CA ASP A 246 35.97 4.07 22.91
C ASP A 246 34.93 3.05 23.42
N ALA A 247 33.77 3.52 23.86
CA ALA A 247 32.58 2.68 24.01
C ALA A 247 31.63 2.95 22.84
N GLY A 248 31.67 2.11 21.81
CA GLY A 248 30.88 2.33 20.60
C GLY A 248 30.59 1.12 19.72
N ASP A 249 30.92 -0.11 20.14
CA ASP A 249 30.95 -1.26 19.23
C ASP A 249 30.24 -2.53 19.72
N SER A 250 29.49 -2.47 20.83
CA SER A 250 28.54 -3.52 21.22
C SER A 250 27.12 -3.03 21.00
N ILE A 251 26.29 -3.83 20.32
CA ILE A 251 24.83 -3.68 20.36
C ILE A 251 24.36 -4.24 21.72
N GLY A 252 24.79 -3.57 22.79
CA GLY A 252 24.31 -3.81 24.15
C GLY A 252 22.89 -3.28 24.30
N THR A 253 22.15 -3.87 25.22
CA THR A 253 20.70 -3.81 25.43
C THR A 253 20.08 -2.42 25.65
N ARG A 254 20.87 -1.34 25.67
CA ARG A 254 20.38 0.03 25.92
C ARG A 254 21.19 1.08 25.16
N VAL A 255 20.58 1.69 24.15
CA VAL A 255 21.11 2.78 23.31
C VAL A 255 20.81 4.14 23.94
N PHE A 256 19.66 4.27 24.59
CA PHE A 256 19.19 5.55 25.12
C PHE A 256 19.39 5.66 26.64
N ASP A 257 20.26 6.60 27.04
CA ASP A 257 20.47 6.97 28.44
C ASP A 257 20.06 8.44 28.66
N PHE A 258 18.75 8.67 28.67
CA PHE A 258 18.18 10.01 28.76
C PHE A 258 18.56 10.74 30.06
N GLU A 259 18.70 10.02 31.17
CA GLU A 259 19.03 10.61 32.46
C GLU A 259 20.47 11.13 32.47
N ALA A 260 21.42 10.29 32.03
CA ALA A 260 22.82 10.72 31.92
C ALA A 260 22.99 11.86 30.91
N TRP A 261 22.29 11.80 29.78
CA TRP A 261 22.39 12.82 28.74
C TRP A 261 21.75 14.15 29.11
N ALA A 262 20.68 14.14 29.93
CA ALA A 262 20.08 15.37 30.44
C ALA A 262 21.05 16.13 31.36
N GLY A 263 21.87 15.42 32.15
CA GLY A 263 22.86 16.05 33.03
C GLY A 263 22.24 16.90 34.15
N GLY A 264 21.01 16.58 34.56
CA GLY A 264 20.24 17.27 35.59
C GLY A 264 18.84 17.70 35.13
N GLY A 265 18.09 18.34 36.03
CA GLY A 265 16.79 18.92 35.71
C GLY A 265 16.86 20.25 34.96
N ALA A 266 15.70 20.81 34.61
CA ALA A 266 15.58 22.06 33.84
C ALA A 266 16.40 23.23 34.43
N ASP A 267 16.55 23.30 35.75
CA ASP A 267 17.30 24.36 36.44
C ASP A 267 18.80 24.35 36.11
N ARG A 268 19.36 23.19 35.71
CA ARG A 268 20.76 23.06 35.30
C ARG A 268 20.98 23.18 33.80
N PHE A 269 19.91 23.35 33.00
CA PHE A 269 20.00 23.32 31.54
C PHE A 269 21.01 24.34 31.00
N LEU A 270 20.95 25.60 31.44
CA LEU A 270 21.83 26.66 30.93
C LEU A 270 23.28 26.43 31.35
N ASP A 271 23.52 25.97 32.58
CA ASP A 271 24.86 25.72 33.09
C ASP A 271 25.49 24.53 32.38
N ARG A 272 24.74 23.42 32.24
CA ARG A 272 25.21 22.24 31.52
C ARG A 272 25.48 22.54 30.04
N LYS A 273 24.61 23.33 29.41
CA LYS A 273 24.84 23.81 28.02
C LYS A 273 26.15 24.60 27.92
N ARG A 274 26.42 25.54 28.85
CA ARG A 274 27.67 26.31 28.87
C ARG A 274 28.89 25.42 29.05
N GLU A 275 28.82 24.44 29.95
CA GLU A 275 29.89 23.44 30.16
C GLU A 275 30.21 22.68 28.87
N LEU A 276 29.19 22.20 28.15
CA LEU A 276 29.35 21.48 26.88
C LEU A 276 29.96 22.37 25.78
N PHE A 277 29.53 23.63 25.68
CA PHE A 277 30.17 24.57 24.75
C PHE A 277 31.63 24.86 25.11
N ALA A 278 31.93 25.03 26.39
CA ALA A 278 33.31 25.22 26.85
C ALA A 278 34.17 23.98 26.54
N ALA A 279 33.65 22.78 26.75
CA ALA A 279 34.32 21.52 26.42
C ALA A 279 34.61 21.40 24.92
N ILE A 280 33.66 21.78 24.05
CA ILE A 280 33.87 21.83 22.59
C ILE A 280 34.95 22.86 22.22
N SER A 281 34.93 24.05 22.84
CA SER A 281 35.90 25.12 22.53
C SER A 281 37.34 24.76 22.92
N LEU A 282 37.49 23.92 23.94
CA LEU A 282 38.80 23.47 24.45
C LEU A 282 39.23 22.10 23.89
N ALA A 283 38.39 21.46 23.05
CA ALA A 283 38.67 20.13 22.53
C ALA A 283 39.80 20.14 21.48
N SER A 284 40.63 19.09 21.50
CA SER A 284 41.56 18.79 20.40
C SER A 284 40.79 18.30 19.17
N PRO A 285 41.39 18.33 17.96
CA PRO A 285 40.76 17.76 16.77
C PRO A 285 40.25 16.33 16.97
N ASP A 286 41.02 15.49 17.68
CA ASP A 286 40.68 14.07 17.92
C ASP A 286 39.50 13.87 18.89
N THR A 287 39.21 14.85 19.76
CA THR A 287 38.13 14.74 20.75
C THR A 287 36.90 15.59 20.40
N LEU A 288 37.00 16.46 19.40
CA LEU A 288 35.97 17.42 19.01
C LEU A 288 34.66 16.73 18.64
N SER A 289 34.71 15.68 17.83
CA SER A 289 33.53 14.90 17.40
C SER A 289 32.83 14.26 18.60
N SER A 290 33.58 13.71 19.54
CA SER A 290 33.02 13.16 20.79
C SER A 290 32.31 14.24 21.63
N ARG A 291 32.90 15.43 21.77
CA ARG A 291 32.25 16.55 22.50
C ARG A 291 30.99 17.07 21.81
N ARG A 292 30.94 17.04 20.48
CA ARG A 292 29.72 17.36 19.72
C ARG A 292 28.64 16.30 19.89
N LEU A 293 29.02 15.03 19.98
CA LEU A 293 28.09 13.95 20.27
C LEU A 293 27.42 14.15 21.64
N ASP A 294 28.19 14.54 22.66
CA ASP A 294 27.66 14.87 23.99
C ASP A 294 26.63 16.01 23.92
N LEU A 295 26.92 17.07 23.15
CA LEU A 295 25.98 18.18 22.93
C LEU A 295 24.72 17.75 22.18
N ALA A 296 24.85 16.90 21.16
CA ALA A 296 23.71 16.37 20.41
C ALA A 296 22.80 15.51 21.31
N ARG A 297 23.39 14.63 22.13
CA ARG A 297 22.67 13.82 23.13
C ARG A 297 21.96 14.67 24.17
N PHE A 298 22.63 15.72 24.66
CA PHE A 298 22.05 16.68 25.59
C PHE A 298 20.83 17.40 25.00
N TYR A 299 20.94 17.90 23.77
CA TYR A 299 19.81 18.51 23.07
C TYR A 299 18.68 17.53 22.82
N PHE A 300 19.01 16.32 22.38
CA PHE A 300 18.03 15.27 22.17
C PHE A 300 17.25 14.99 23.45
N ALA A 301 17.93 14.75 24.59
CA ALA A 301 17.32 14.46 25.89
C ALA A 301 16.37 15.57 26.40
N HIS A 302 16.56 16.82 25.96
CA HIS A 302 15.71 17.96 26.30
C HIS A 302 14.60 18.26 25.28
N GLY A 303 14.43 17.43 24.26
CA GLY A 303 13.41 17.66 23.23
C GLY A 303 13.82 18.66 22.14
N LEU A 304 15.08 19.08 22.10
CA LEU A 304 15.61 20.05 21.14
C LEU A 304 16.11 19.35 19.87
N HIS A 305 15.17 18.73 19.15
CA HIS A 305 15.48 17.79 18.06
C HIS A 305 16.12 18.46 16.83
N ALA A 306 15.72 19.69 16.50
CA ALA A 306 16.29 20.42 15.36
C ALA A 306 17.76 20.81 15.63
N GLU A 307 18.06 21.26 16.85
CA GLU A 307 19.41 21.58 17.30
C GLU A 307 20.28 20.32 17.39
N ALA A 308 19.73 19.22 17.93
CA ALA A 308 20.40 17.93 17.96
C ALA A 308 20.75 17.45 16.54
N ASN A 309 19.82 17.58 15.59
CA ASN A 309 20.04 17.22 14.19
C ASN A 309 21.14 18.09 13.55
N GLY A 310 21.13 19.40 13.81
CA GLY A 310 22.15 20.34 13.32
C GLY A 310 23.56 19.97 13.82
N VAL A 311 23.70 19.67 15.11
CA VAL A 311 24.98 19.24 15.69
C VAL A 311 25.41 17.89 15.11
N PHE A 312 24.49 16.93 14.98
CA PHE A 312 24.80 15.60 14.48
C PHE A 312 25.21 15.61 13.00
N ARG A 313 24.57 16.45 12.16
CA ARG A 313 24.99 16.63 10.76
C ARG A 313 26.45 17.08 10.66
N ARG A 314 26.83 18.08 11.47
CA ARG A 314 28.21 18.58 11.50
C ARG A 314 29.18 17.50 12.01
N LEU A 315 28.77 16.68 12.96
CA LEU A 315 29.54 15.55 13.46
C LEU A 315 29.76 14.51 12.35
N ALA A 316 28.72 14.13 11.60
CA ALA A 316 28.82 13.15 10.53
C ALA A 316 29.69 13.61 9.35
N GLU A 317 29.77 14.93 9.10
CA GLU A 317 30.67 15.50 8.09
C GLU A 317 32.15 15.46 8.51
N GLU A 318 32.44 15.57 9.81
CA GLU A 318 33.81 15.58 10.33
C GLU A 318 34.33 14.18 10.68
N ASP A 319 33.46 13.31 11.18
CA ASP A 319 33.79 11.97 11.65
C ASP A 319 32.69 10.97 11.25
N PRO A 320 32.73 10.48 10.00
CA PRO A 320 31.77 9.50 9.49
C PRO A 320 31.79 8.19 10.29
N GLU A 321 32.96 7.75 10.77
CA GLU A 321 33.10 6.49 11.51
C GLU A 321 32.35 6.55 12.85
N LEU A 322 32.48 7.66 13.59
CA LEU A 322 31.72 7.87 14.82
C LEU A 322 30.22 7.96 14.56
N ALA A 323 29.81 8.60 13.46
CA ALA A 323 28.41 8.68 13.08
C ALA A 323 27.82 7.30 12.69
N ASP A 324 28.61 6.45 12.03
CA ASP A 324 28.18 5.14 11.55
C ASP A 324 28.09 4.06 12.63
N ARG A 325 28.59 4.33 13.85
CA ARG A 325 28.41 3.42 15.00
C ARG A 325 26.92 3.12 15.21
N PRO A 326 26.52 1.85 15.44
CA PRO A 326 25.11 1.45 15.49
C PRO A 326 24.23 2.27 16.43
N ALA A 327 24.71 2.54 17.65
CA ALA A 327 23.99 3.36 18.63
C ALA A 327 23.77 4.80 18.15
N ASN A 328 24.76 5.39 17.49
CA ASN A 328 24.68 6.75 16.96
C ASN A 328 23.78 6.83 15.73
N ARG A 329 23.76 5.79 14.88
CA ARG A 329 22.78 5.69 13.79
C ARG A 329 21.34 5.60 14.31
N ILE A 330 21.09 4.77 15.33
CA ILE A 330 19.75 4.69 15.96
C ILE A 330 19.34 6.05 16.54
N LEU A 331 20.24 6.72 17.26
CA LEU A 331 20.01 8.07 17.78
C LEU A 331 19.72 9.08 16.66
N THR A 332 20.47 9.04 15.56
CA THR A 332 20.25 9.92 14.40
C THR A 332 18.89 9.70 13.78
N GLY A 333 18.49 8.44 13.63
CA GLY A 333 17.16 8.08 13.14
C GLY A 333 16.06 8.65 14.03
N ALA A 334 16.19 8.49 15.35
CA ALA A 334 15.24 9.05 16.32
C ALA A 334 15.21 10.60 16.29
N ILE A 335 16.37 11.26 16.21
CA ILE A 335 16.49 12.72 16.09
C ILE A 335 15.77 13.21 14.83
N ARG A 336 16.04 12.60 13.67
CA ARG A 336 15.41 12.98 12.40
C ARG A 336 13.90 12.77 12.41
N GLN A 337 13.46 11.64 12.98
CA GLN A 337 12.04 11.31 13.12
C GLN A 337 11.31 12.41 13.91
N LEU A 338 11.86 12.83 15.06
CA LEU A 338 11.26 13.87 15.90
C LEU A 338 11.45 15.29 15.35
N ALA A 339 12.50 15.51 14.54
CA ALA A 339 12.71 16.77 13.82
C ALA A 339 11.82 16.92 12.57
N GLY A 340 11.06 15.88 12.20
CA GLY A 340 10.17 15.87 11.04
C GLY A 340 10.81 15.44 9.71
N ASP A 341 12.08 15.03 9.71
CA ASP A 341 12.76 14.41 8.56
C ASP A 341 12.42 12.91 8.50
N LEU A 342 11.18 12.62 8.11
CA LEU A 342 10.64 11.26 8.11
C LEU A 342 11.35 10.35 7.09
N ASP A 343 11.70 10.87 5.91
CA ASP A 343 12.39 10.09 4.89
C ASP A 343 13.82 9.75 5.33
N GLY A 344 14.57 10.73 5.86
CA GLY A 344 15.90 10.48 6.40
C GLY A 344 15.88 9.54 7.62
N ALA A 345 14.85 9.61 8.46
CA ALA A 345 14.68 8.66 9.56
C ALA A 345 14.42 7.24 9.05
N ARG A 346 13.60 7.07 8.00
CA ARG A 346 13.32 5.76 7.38
C ARG A 346 14.59 5.15 6.78
N ASP A 347 15.37 5.93 6.04
CA ASP A 347 16.62 5.47 5.43
C ASP A 347 17.62 4.95 6.47
N ILE A 348 17.63 5.58 7.66
CA ILE A 348 18.52 5.20 8.75
C ILE A 348 17.96 4.03 9.55
N LEU A 349 16.67 4.00 9.90
CA LEU A 349 16.11 3.05 10.87
C LEU A 349 15.61 1.73 10.25
N LEU A 350 15.15 1.75 9.00
CA LEU A 350 14.55 0.58 8.34
C LEU A 350 15.52 -0.50 7.83
N PRO A 351 16.84 -0.26 7.64
CA PRO A 351 17.79 -1.33 7.33
C PRO A 351 17.81 -2.47 8.36
N ARG A 352 18.11 -3.69 7.90
CA ARG A 352 18.08 -4.91 8.72
C ARG A 352 19.13 -4.96 9.84
N THR A 353 20.12 -4.08 9.81
CA THR A 353 21.19 -3.99 10.83
C THR A 353 20.65 -3.80 12.24
N PHE A 354 19.46 -3.22 12.38
CA PHE A 354 18.83 -2.97 13.69
C PHE A 354 17.73 -3.99 14.04
N ASP A 355 17.56 -5.06 13.24
CA ASP A 355 16.55 -6.08 13.50
C ASP A 355 16.81 -6.74 14.86
N GLY A 356 15.78 -6.88 15.68
CA GLY A 356 15.91 -7.49 17.00
C GLY A 356 16.44 -6.58 18.12
N ASN A 357 16.89 -5.35 17.82
CA ASN A 357 17.30 -4.39 18.85
C ASN A 357 16.07 -3.77 19.55
N ALA A 358 15.91 -4.01 20.86
CA ALA A 358 14.76 -3.56 21.63
C ALA A 358 14.63 -2.03 21.75
N ASP A 359 15.75 -1.29 21.82
CA ASP A 359 15.75 0.17 21.92
C ASP A 359 15.51 0.85 20.58
N ALA A 360 15.96 0.24 19.48
CA ALA A 360 15.68 0.71 18.13
C ALA A 360 14.22 0.45 17.72
N ALA A 361 13.60 -0.61 18.25
CA ALA A 361 12.31 -1.12 17.80
C ALA A 361 11.17 -0.08 17.88
N PRO A 362 10.98 0.72 18.95
CA PRO A 362 9.93 1.74 18.98
C PRO A 362 10.09 2.81 17.88
N TRP A 363 11.33 3.23 17.62
CA TRP A 363 11.65 4.20 16.57
C TRP A 363 11.45 3.62 15.18
N ARG A 364 11.84 2.36 14.98
CA ARG A 364 11.55 1.60 13.76
C ARG A 364 10.05 1.46 13.53
N GLY A 365 9.28 1.18 14.59
CA GLY A 365 7.82 1.14 14.54
C GLY A 365 7.24 2.45 14.02
N LEU A 366 7.68 3.58 14.57
CA LEU A 366 7.24 4.90 14.13
C LEU A 366 7.67 5.21 12.67
N ALA A 367 8.88 4.82 12.26
CA ALA A 367 9.35 4.97 10.88
C ALA A 367 8.55 4.08 9.90
N ARG A 368 8.17 2.86 10.31
CA ARG A 368 7.29 1.96 9.53
C ARG A 368 5.87 2.52 9.42
N LEU A 369 5.34 3.16 10.47
CA LEU A 369 4.06 3.87 10.38
C LEU A 369 4.12 5.01 9.36
N ALA A 370 5.17 5.82 9.38
CA ALA A 370 5.40 6.87 8.38
C ALA A 370 5.55 6.31 6.96
N ALA A 371 5.93 5.03 6.82
CA ALA A 371 6.00 4.30 5.56
C ALA A 371 4.66 3.68 5.11
N GLY A 372 3.61 3.72 5.93
CA GLY A 372 2.36 2.99 5.70
C GLY A 372 2.46 1.48 5.96
N GLU A 373 3.53 1.02 6.61
CA GLU A 373 3.79 -0.40 6.88
C GLU A 373 3.24 -0.81 8.26
N THR A 374 1.91 -0.76 8.43
CA THR A 374 1.21 -0.90 9.72
C THR A 374 1.50 -2.21 10.46
N ASP A 375 1.50 -3.36 9.75
CA ASP A 375 1.69 -4.68 10.39
C ASP A 375 3.13 -4.86 10.91
N LYS A 376 4.09 -4.35 10.14
CA LYS A 376 5.50 -4.35 10.54
C LYS A 376 5.73 -3.38 11.70
N ALA A 377 5.04 -2.23 11.70
CA ALA A 377 5.09 -1.31 12.82
C ALA A 377 4.60 -1.97 14.11
N ALA A 378 3.48 -2.69 14.08
CA ALA A 378 2.94 -3.42 15.22
C ALA A 378 3.96 -4.40 15.81
N THR A 379 4.65 -5.15 14.93
CA THR A 379 5.70 -6.09 15.34
C THR A 379 6.86 -5.39 16.06
N GLU A 380 7.30 -4.23 15.56
CA GLU A 380 8.39 -3.48 16.18
C GLU A 380 7.97 -2.83 17.50
N PHE A 381 6.74 -2.29 17.61
CA PHE A 381 6.23 -1.78 18.88
C PHE A 381 6.14 -2.88 19.95
N ALA A 382 5.64 -4.06 19.59
CA ALA A 382 5.59 -5.21 20.50
C ALA A 382 6.98 -5.61 21.00
N ARG A 383 7.98 -5.64 20.11
CA ARG A 383 9.38 -5.92 20.47
C ARG A 383 9.98 -4.84 21.38
N GLY A 384 9.63 -3.58 21.15
CA GLY A 384 10.15 -2.42 21.87
C GLY A 384 9.38 -2.04 23.14
N ALA A 385 8.31 -2.75 23.49
CA ALA A 385 7.42 -2.39 24.60
C ALA A 385 8.15 -2.27 25.95
N GLY A 386 9.08 -3.19 26.23
CA GLY A 386 9.91 -3.17 27.44
C GLY A 386 10.81 -1.93 27.52
N ALA A 387 11.45 -1.56 26.41
CA ALA A 387 12.27 -0.36 26.33
C ALA A 387 11.42 0.91 26.53
N LEU A 388 10.26 0.99 25.86
CA LEU A 388 9.32 2.10 25.97
C LEU A 388 8.90 2.40 27.41
N ALA A 389 8.68 1.37 28.23
CA ALA A 389 8.30 1.53 29.63
C ALA A 389 9.34 2.30 30.45
N THR A 390 10.61 2.27 30.04
CA THR A 390 11.72 2.96 30.72
C THR A 390 11.97 4.39 30.23
N TYR A 391 11.32 4.81 29.15
CA TYR A 391 11.57 6.12 28.55
C TYR A 391 10.94 7.26 29.39
N PRO A 392 11.57 8.45 29.43
CA PRO A 392 10.94 9.64 29.99
C PRO A 392 9.64 10.00 29.27
N ALA A 393 8.71 10.63 29.99
CA ALA A 393 7.38 10.94 29.47
C ALA A 393 7.39 11.71 28.13
N GLY A 394 8.36 12.62 27.93
CA GLY A 394 8.49 13.39 26.68
C GLY A 394 8.70 12.54 25.42
N PHE A 395 9.33 11.37 25.54
CA PHE A 395 9.56 10.44 24.41
C PHE A 395 8.57 9.28 24.44
N ARG A 396 8.27 8.77 25.65
CA ARG A 396 7.38 7.64 25.85
C ARG A 396 5.97 7.95 25.36
N VAL A 397 5.39 9.08 25.75
CA VAL A 397 3.98 9.38 25.48
C VAL A 397 3.68 9.44 23.97
N PRO A 398 4.43 10.19 23.13
CA PRO A 398 4.18 10.22 21.70
C PRO A 398 4.30 8.84 21.02
N LEU A 399 5.33 8.06 21.39
CA LEU A 399 5.54 6.72 20.83
C LEU A 399 4.44 5.74 21.25
N VAL A 400 4.03 5.78 22.51
CA VAL A 400 2.96 4.93 23.03
C VAL A 400 1.61 5.29 22.43
N LEU A 401 1.30 6.58 22.24
CA LEU A 401 0.07 7.00 21.54
C LEU A 401 0.04 6.45 20.10
N ALA A 402 1.17 6.50 19.38
CA ALA A 402 1.26 5.92 18.04
C ALA A 402 1.11 4.38 18.06
N ALA A 403 1.68 3.70 19.05
CA ALA A 403 1.53 2.25 19.23
C ALA A 403 0.08 1.85 19.53
N ILE A 404 -0.64 2.62 20.35
CA ILE A 404 -2.07 2.40 20.64
C ILE A 404 -2.91 2.60 19.37
N ASP A 405 -2.71 3.71 18.65
CA ASP A 405 -3.43 3.98 17.40
C ASP A 405 -3.23 2.81 16.40
N ASN A 406 -1.98 2.38 16.20
CA ASN A 406 -1.66 1.25 15.31
C ASN A 406 -2.27 -0.09 15.77
N ALA A 407 -2.24 -0.39 17.07
CA ALA A 407 -2.85 -1.59 17.61
C ALA A 407 -4.38 -1.60 17.44
N LEU A 408 -5.05 -0.44 17.63
CA LEU A 408 -6.48 -0.31 17.43
C LEU A 408 -6.88 -0.48 15.96
N ASP A 409 -6.10 0.09 15.04
CA ASP A 409 -6.33 -0.07 13.60
C ASP A 409 -6.13 -1.54 13.17
N GLY A 410 -5.14 -2.22 13.75
CA GLY A 410 -4.90 -3.66 13.60
C GLY A 410 -5.90 -4.55 14.36
N LYS A 411 -6.83 -3.99 15.13
CA LYS A 411 -7.79 -4.71 16.00
C LYS A 411 -7.15 -5.57 17.12
N GLU A 412 -5.92 -5.24 17.50
CA GLU A 412 -5.15 -5.87 18.58
C GLU A 412 -5.52 -5.23 19.93
N LEU A 413 -6.73 -5.51 20.43
CA LEU A 413 -7.32 -4.80 21.59
C LEU A 413 -6.51 -5.00 22.89
N ASP A 414 -5.99 -6.20 23.14
CA ASP A 414 -5.21 -6.51 24.34
C ASP A 414 -3.87 -5.74 24.38
N GLN A 415 -3.24 -5.57 23.20
CA GLN A 415 -2.03 -4.76 23.07
C GLN A 415 -2.33 -3.28 23.28
N ALA A 416 -3.42 -2.78 22.69
CA ALA A 416 -3.85 -1.39 22.90
C ALA A 416 -4.13 -1.08 24.38
N GLU A 417 -4.77 -2.01 25.10
CA GLU A 417 -4.98 -1.89 26.55
C GLU A 417 -3.67 -1.89 27.34
N SER A 418 -2.74 -2.79 26.99
CA SER A 418 -1.41 -2.86 27.61
C SER A 418 -0.60 -1.57 27.40
N TYR A 419 -0.67 -0.97 26.21
CA TYR A 419 -0.01 0.30 25.92
C TYR A 419 -0.68 1.49 26.62
N LEU A 420 -2.01 1.49 26.78
CA LEU A 420 -2.73 2.51 27.55
C LEU A 420 -2.25 2.56 29.00
N ALA A 421 -1.97 1.41 29.62
CA ALA A 421 -1.44 1.33 30.98
C ALA A 421 -0.07 2.02 31.11
N LEU A 422 0.74 2.05 30.04
CA LEU A 422 2.00 2.79 30.05
C LEU A 422 1.77 4.31 30.15
N LEU A 423 0.59 4.83 29.80
CA LEU A 423 0.25 6.25 29.92
C LEU A 423 -0.37 6.62 31.27
N ASP A 424 -0.48 5.67 32.21
CA ASP A 424 -0.98 5.95 33.55
C ASP A 424 0.04 6.75 34.38
N GLY A 425 -0.47 7.70 35.18
CA GLY A 425 0.33 8.52 36.07
C GLY A 425 0.16 10.04 35.87
N PRO A 426 0.67 10.85 36.80
CA PRO A 426 0.63 12.30 36.69
C PRO A 426 1.60 12.82 35.62
N GLY A 427 1.33 14.01 35.07
CA GLY A 427 2.28 14.73 34.19
C GLY A 427 1.96 14.72 32.69
N LEU A 428 0.80 14.20 32.27
CA LEU A 428 0.31 14.41 30.91
C LEU A 428 -0.14 15.87 30.71
N SER A 429 0.24 16.48 29.60
CA SER A 429 -0.35 17.75 29.17
C SER A 429 -1.84 17.55 28.83
N PRO A 430 -2.67 18.62 28.80
CA PRO A 430 -4.06 18.51 28.36
C PRO A 430 -4.20 17.82 26.99
N GLU A 431 -3.34 18.16 26.03
CA GLU A 431 -3.34 17.50 24.71
C GLU A 431 -3.09 15.98 24.80
N GLN A 432 -2.13 15.57 25.63
CA GLN A 432 -1.79 14.16 25.81
C GLN A 432 -2.88 13.40 26.58
N ALA A 433 -3.45 14.00 27.62
CA ALA A 433 -4.56 13.43 28.38
C ALA A 433 -5.81 13.28 27.51
N GLY A 434 -6.14 14.30 26.70
CA GLY A 434 -7.19 14.24 25.70
C GLY A 434 -6.93 13.15 24.66
N SER A 435 -5.72 13.07 24.11
CA SER A 435 -5.36 12.03 23.12
C SER A 435 -5.51 10.62 23.71
N ARG A 436 -5.04 10.40 24.94
CA ARG A 436 -5.25 9.14 25.65
C ARG A 436 -6.74 8.81 25.80
N ALA A 437 -7.57 9.78 26.18
CA ALA A 437 -9.02 9.59 26.31
C ALA A 437 -9.68 9.27 24.96
N VAL A 438 -9.27 9.89 23.85
CA VAL A 438 -9.73 9.53 22.50
C VAL A 438 -9.48 8.06 22.20
N LEU A 439 -8.25 7.59 22.41
CA LEU A 439 -7.84 6.21 22.12
C LEU A 439 -8.51 5.20 23.05
N LYS A 440 -8.65 5.55 24.33
CA LYS A 440 -9.39 4.73 25.30
C LYS A 440 -10.87 4.62 24.92
N GLY A 441 -11.48 5.70 24.43
CA GLY A 441 -12.84 5.66 23.88
C GLY A 441 -12.94 4.76 22.64
N ARG A 442 -11.99 4.84 21.71
CA ARG A 442 -11.91 3.93 20.54
C ARG A 442 -11.79 2.46 20.97
N LEU A 443 -10.96 2.15 21.97
CA LEU A 443 -10.84 0.82 22.55
C LEU A 443 -12.18 0.32 23.10
N PHE A 444 -12.85 1.10 23.95
CA PHE A 444 -14.15 0.74 24.50
C PHE A 444 -15.22 0.56 23.42
N ALA A 445 -15.21 1.40 22.38
CA ALA A 445 -16.13 1.26 21.24
C ALA A 445 -15.90 -0.06 20.49
N ALA A 446 -14.64 -0.46 20.28
CA ALA A 446 -14.27 -1.73 19.65
C ALA A 446 -14.66 -2.95 20.51
N GLN A 447 -14.60 -2.83 21.84
CA GLN A 447 -15.08 -3.84 22.81
C GLN A 447 -16.61 -3.88 22.96
N GLY A 448 -17.36 -2.99 22.28
CA GLY A 448 -18.82 -2.89 22.39
C GLY A 448 -19.33 -2.10 23.60
N ALA A 449 -18.44 -1.53 24.41
CA ALA A 449 -18.78 -0.73 25.58
C ALA A 449 -19.07 0.74 25.20
N ALA A 450 -20.20 0.96 24.51
CA ALA A 450 -20.57 2.24 23.90
C ALA A 450 -20.63 3.42 24.88
N ASP A 451 -21.25 3.23 26.06
CA ASP A 451 -21.44 4.33 27.01
C ASP A 451 -20.11 4.76 27.63
N ARG A 452 -19.24 3.80 27.96
CA ARG A 452 -17.87 4.09 28.41
C ARG A 452 -17.04 4.79 27.33
N ALA A 453 -17.20 4.39 26.07
CA ALA A 453 -16.53 5.07 24.96
C ALA A 453 -16.94 6.55 24.86
N HIS A 454 -18.25 6.81 24.96
CA HIS A 454 -18.80 8.16 24.92
C HIS A 454 -18.32 9.01 26.11
N GLU A 455 -18.25 8.46 27.33
CA GLU A 455 -17.72 9.16 28.51
C GLU A 455 -16.27 9.63 28.31
N GLU A 456 -15.41 8.78 27.74
CA GLU A 456 -14.01 9.10 27.45
C GLU A 456 -13.88 10.18 26.36
N TRP A 457 -14.68 10.08 25.28
CA TRP A 457 -14.70 11.12 24.24
C TRP A 457 -15.22 12.45 24.77
N GLU A 458 -16.28 12.46 25.58
CA GLU A 458 -16.75 13.68 26.24
C GLU A 458 -15.70 14.29 27.17
N ALA A 459 -14.92 13.46 27.86
CA ALA A 459 -13.80 13.94 28.67
C ALA A 459 -12.71 14.62 27.83
N ALA A 460 -12.43 14.11 26.63
CA ALA A 460 -11.53 14.77 25.68
C ALA A 460 -12.14 16.06 25.09
N ILE A 461 -13.43 16.06 24.73
CA ILE A 461 -14.13 17.22 24.17
C ILE A 461 -14.15 18.40 25.15
N ARG A 462 -14.33 18.14 26.44
CA ARG A 462 -14.28 19.17 27.50
C ARG A 462 -12.94 19.91 27.57
N GLN A 463 -11.86 19.34 27.02
CA GLN A 463 -10.55 19.99 26.94
C GLN A 463 -10.49 20.89 25.70
N THR A 464 -11.25 21.99 25.74
CA THR A 464 -11.41 22.93 24.62
C THR A 464 -10.07 23.46 24.10
N GLY A 465 -9.94 23.64 22.79
CA GLY A 465 -8.73 24.16 22.15
C GLY A 465 -7.62 23.13 21.92
N THR A 466 -7.85 21.86 22.28
CA THR A 466 -6.92 20.75 21.99
C THR A 466 -7.23 20.08 20.65
N ARG A 467 -6.20 19.52 20.02
CA ARG A 467 -6.33 18.68 18.82
C ARG A 467 -7.08 17.39 19.14
N ALA A 468 -6.85 16.85 20.33
CA ALA A 468 -7.61 15.72 20.88
C ALA A 468 -9.12 15.96 20.95
N ALA A 469 -9.59 17.16 21.34
CA ALA A 469 -11.02 17.45 21.39
C ALA A 469 -11.68 17.32 20.01
N VAL A 470 -10.99 17.75 18.94
CA VAL A 470 -11.51 17.61 17.57
C VAL A 470 -11.59 16.14 17.17
N ARG A 471 -10.52 15.36 17.42
CA ARG A 471 -10.50 13.90 17.21
C ARG A 471 -11.62 13.19 17.98
N ALA A 472 -11.89 13.60 19.21
CA ALA A 472 -12.96 13.04 20.03
C ALA A 472 -14.34 13.31 19.45
N ARG A 473 -14.61 14.54 18.96
CA ARG A 473 -15.87 14.86 18.27
C ARG A 473 -16.06 14.00 17.04
N PHE A 474 -15.00 13.82 16.23
CA PHE A 474 -15.03 12.94 15.06
C PHE A 474 -15.44 11.50 15.42
N GLU A 475 -14.71 10.87 16.34
CA GLU A 475 -14.98 9.48 16.74
C GLU A 475 -16.37 9.32 17.36
N ARG A 476 -16.80 10.29 18.19
CA ARG A 476 -18.15 10.31 18.77
C ARG A 476 -19.24 10.42 17.70
N THR A 477 -19.13 11.36 16.76
CA THR A 477 -20.12 11.55 15.70
C THR A 477 -20.29 10.28 14.87
N LEU A 478 -19.20 9.62 14.46
CA LEU A 478 -19.29 8.35 13.73
C LEU A 478 -19.90 7.23 14.57
N ALA A 479 -19.56 7.16 15.86
CA ALA A 479 -20.07 6.16 16.77
C ALA A 479 -21.57 6.33 17.09
N ASP A 480 -22.05 7.57 17.16
CA ASP A 480 -23.46 7.90 17.37
C ASP A 480 -24.27 7.63 16.11
N LEU A 481 -23.76 8.00 14.94
CA LEU A 481 -24.37 7.68 13.65
C LEU A 481 -24.54 6.17 13.47
N LYS A 482 -23.47 5.38 13.71
CA LYS A 482 -23.51 3.91 13.58
C LYS A 482 -24.57 3.25 14.50
N ARG A 483 -24.94 3.93 15.59
CA ARG A 483 -25.93 3.46 16.57
C ARG A 483 -27.31 4.13 16.41
N ASN A 484 -27.51 4.91 15.35
CA ASN A 484 -28.74 5.68 15.12
C ASN A 484 -29.09 6.60 16.31
N ARG A 485 -28.10 7.14 17.02
CA ARG A 485 -28.30 8.18 18.06
C ARG A 485 -28.43 9.58 17.44
N ILE A 486 -27.86 9.77 16.26
CA ILE A 486 -28.01 10.95 15.42
C ILE A 486 -28.38 10.52 14.00
N GLU A 487 -29.16 11.35 13.32
CA GLU A 487 -29.51 11.17 11.92
C GLU A 487 -28.36 11.63 11.00
N SER A 488 -28.39 11.20 9.72
CA SER A 488 -27.38 11.53 8.71
C SER A 488 -27.15 13.04 8.56
N ASP A 489 -28.21 13.85 8.51
CA ASP A 489 -28.12 15.32 8.42
C ASP A 489 -27.28 15.93 9.55
N ARG A 490 -27.48 15.44 10.79
CA ARG A 490 -26.72 15.93 11.94
C ARG A 490 -25.26 15.50 11.86
N ALA A 491 -25.00 14.26 11.46
CA ALA A 491 -23.64 13.76 11.28
C ALA A 491 -22.89 14.53 10.18
N ILE A 492 -23.55 14.84 9.05
CA ILE A 492 -23.00 15.66 7.98
C ILE A 492 -22.61 17.03 8.51
N MET A 493 -23.52 17.70 9.23
CA MET A 493 -23.24 19.03 9.78
C MET A 493 -22.05 19.00 10.74
N ASP A 494 -22.01 18.04 11.67
CA ASP A 494 -20.91 17.89 12.63
C ASP A 494 -19.56 17.63 11.92
N LEU A 495 -19.54 16.79 10.89
CA LEU A 495 -18.34 16.48 10.12
C LEU A 495 -17.89 17.63 9.22
N GLU A 496 -18.81 18.40 8.64
CA GLU A 496 -18.47 19.62 7.88
C GLU A 496 -17.90 20.71 8.79
N GLU A 497 -18.48 20.92 9.97
CA GLU A 497 -17.93 21.86 10.98
C GLU A 497 -16.52 21.44 11.40
N LEU A 498 -16.31 20.14 11.63
CA LEU A 498 -15.01 19.59 12.00
C LEU A 498 -13.90 19.91 10.99
N ARG A 499 -14.23 20.02 9.70
CA ARG A 499 -13.25 20.38 8.65
C ARG A 499 -12.77 21.82 8.76
N PHE A 500 -13.48 22.71 9.46
CA PHE A 500 -12.97 24.06 9.74
C PHE A 500 -12.00 24.07 10.93
N ASP A 501 -12.19 23.15 11.87
CA ASP A 501 -11.34 23.00 13.07
C ASP A 501 -10.09 22.15 12.82
N TRP A 502 -10.10 21.27 11.81
CA TRP A 502 -9.00 20.36 11.52
C TRP A 502 -8.69 20.27 10.02
N ARG A 503 -7.38 20.29 9.70
CA ARG A 503 -6.84 20.07 8.36
C ARG A 503 -5.66 19.08 8.39
N GLY A 504 -5.60 18.22 7.38
CA GLY A 504 -4.56 17.23 7.11
C GLY A 504 -4.70 15.91 7.89
N GLY A 505 -3.89 14.92 7.48
CA GLY A 505 -3.80 13.61 8.13
C GLY A 505 -5.04 12.72 8.02
N ASP A 506 -5.00 11.60 8.74
CA ASP A 506 -6.02 10.54 8.74
C ASP A 506 -7.43 11.06 9.10
N VAL A 507 -7.53 12.01 10.05
CA VAL A 507 -8.83 12.53 10.51
C VAL A 507 -9.57 13.27 9.39
N GLU A 508 -8.90 14.14 8.63
CA GLU A 508 -9.56 14.84 7.51
C GLU A 508 -9.89 13.85 6.39
N PHE A 509 -9.01 12.89 6.11
CA PHE A 509 -9.26 11.84 5.13
C PHE A 509 -10.53 11.04 5.47
N ARG A 510 -10.60 10.48 6.67
CA ARG A 510 -11.75 9.68 7.13
C ARG A 510 -13.03 10.52 7.24
N ALA A 511 -12.93 11.81 7.57
CA ALA A 511 -14.08 12.71 7.56
C ALA A 511 -14.61 12.96 6.15
N LEU A 512 -13.73 13.18 5.16
CA LEU A 512 -14.12 13.32 3.75
C LEU A 512 -14.72 12.03 3.19
N GLU A 513 -14.14 10.88 3.52
CA GLU A 513 -14.68 9.57 3.16
C GLU A 513 -16.08 9.35 3.76
N ALA A 514 -16.25 9.62 5.06
CA ALA A 514 -17.54 9.50 5.75
C ALA A 514 -18.59 10.46 5.16
N LEU A 515 -18.23 11.72 4.91
CA LEU A 515 -19.11 12.70 4.26
C LEU A 515 -19.50 12.25 2.86
N GLY A 516 -18.56 11.72 2.08
CA GLY A 516 -18.82 11.17 0.76
C GLY A 516 -19.86 10.05 0.78
N GLY A 517 -19.71 9.11 1.72
CA GLY A 517 -20.67 8.04 1.94
C GLY A 517 -22.05 8.53 2.40
N LEU A 518 -22.08 9.49 3.32
CA LEU A 518 -23.32 10.09 3.85
C LEU A 518 -24.10 10.84 2.76
N TYR A 519 -23.43 11.70 2.00
CA TYR A 519 -24.06 12.41 0.89
C TYR A 519 -24.59 11.45 -0.18
N ALA A 520 -23.86 10.37 -0.50
CA ALA A 520 -24.33 9.37 -1.44
C ALA A 520 -25.60 8.66 -0.94
N ALA A 521 -25.68 8.36 0.35
CA ALA A 521 -26.84 7.72 0.96
C ALA A 521 -28.09 8.62 0.95
N GLU A 522 -27.92 9.95 1.02
CA GLU A 522 -29.00 10.93 0.90
C GLU A 522 -29.37 11.28 -0.56
N GLY A 523 -28.73 10.65 -1.54
CA GLY A 523 -28.93 10.96 -2.97
C GLY A 523 -28.27 12.27 -3.42
N ARG A 524 -27.36 12.83 -2.62
CA ARG A 524 -26.60 14.06 -2.89
C ARG A 524 -25.28 13.74 -3.60
N TYR A 525 -25.41 13.22 -4.82
CA TYR A 525 -24.30 12.60 -5.56
C TYR A 525 -23.16 13.56 -5.93
N LEU A 526 -23.46 14.84 -6.21
CA LEU A 526 -22.43 15.82 -6.51
C LEU A 526 -21.54 16.04 -5.29
N GLU A 527 -22.13 16.36 -4.14
CA GLU A 527 -21.40 16.55 -2.90
C GLU A 527 -20.65 15.29 -2.49
N ALA A 528 -21.24 14.11 -2.69
CA ALA A 528 -20.59 12.84 -2.44
C ALA A 528 -19.29 12.69 -3.24
N LEU A 529 -19.36 12.87 -4.56
CA LEU A 529 -18.21 12.74 -5.45
C LEU A 529 -17.17 13.83 -5.22
N GLU A 530 -17.57 15.05 -4.90
CA GLU A 530 -16.65 16.14 -4.54
C GLU A 530 -15.84 15.80 -3.27
N ARG A 531 -16.49 15.28 -2.22
CA ARG A 531 -15.81 14.91 -0.97
C ARG A 531 -14.86 13.73 -1.16
N LEU A 532 -15.29 12.70 -1.90
CA LEU A 532 -14.45 11.56 -2.21
C LEU A 532 -13.26 11.94 -3.11
N ARG A 533 -13.48 12.77 -4.15
CA ARG A 533 -12.39 13.30 -4.98
C ARG A 533 -11.40 14.12 -4.16
N ALA A 534 -11.88 14.95 -3.24
CA ALA A 534 -10.99 15.69 -2.33
C ALA A 534 -10.16 14.76 -1.44
N ALA A 535 -10.74 13.66 -0.93
CA ALA A 535 -10.00 12.65 -0.19
C ALA A 535 -8.91 11.98 -1.05
N ALA A 536 -9.25 11.55 -2.27
CA ALA A 536 -8.27 10.92 -3.18
C ALA A 536 -7.17 11.89 -3.65
N THR A 537 -7.52 13.15 -3.91
CA THR A 537 -6.59 14.15 -4.46
C THR A 537 -5.67 14.75 -3.42
N HIS A 538 -6.18 15.06 -2.21
CA HIS A 538 -5.38 15.68 -1.16
C HIS A 538 -4.55 14.66 -0.36
N PHE A 539 -4.92 13.38 -0.40
CA PHE A 539 -4.25 12.32 0.35
C PHE A 539 -3.84 11.12 -0.52
N PRO A 540 -3.09 11.32 -1.62
CA PRO A 540 -2.76 10.23 -2.55
C PRO A 540 -1.86 9.14 -1.94
N GLY A 541 -1.10 9.46 -0.88
CA GLY A 541 -0.28 8.50 -0.14
C GLY A 541 -0.99 7.79 1.01
N HIS A 542 -2.28 8.09 1.25
CA HIS A 542 -3.03 7.46 2.33
C HIS A 542 -3.41 6.00 1.96
N PRO A 543 -3.28 5.02 2.88
CA PRO A 543 -3.60 3.62 2.58
C PRO A 543 -5.04 3.40 2.06
N GLY A 544 -5.98 4.23 2.51
CA GLY A 544 -7.39 4.18 2.07
C GLY A 544 -7.70 4.90 0.75
N ALA A 545 -6.74 5.61 0.13
CA ALA A 545 -7.02 6.46 -1.03
C ALA A 545 -7.54 5.66 -2.25
N LEU A 546 -7.07 4.42 -2.41
CA LEU A 546 -7.57 3.50 -3.43
C LEU A 546 -9.04 3.12 -3.18
N GLY A 547 -9.39 2.78 -1.94
CA GLY A 547 -10.77 2.44 -1.56
C GLY A 547 -11.73 3.60 -1.78
N VAL A 548 -11.30 4.84 -1.51
CA VAL A 548 -12.09 6.05 -1.86
C VAL A 548 -12.31 6.17 -3.36
N THR A 549 -11.29 5.89 -4.17
CA THR A 549 -11.40 5.94 -5.65
C THR A 549 -12.35 4.87 -6.17
N GLU A 550 -12.30 3.65 -5.62
CA GLU A 550 -13.26 2.58 -5.91
C GLU A 550 -14.69 3.01 -5.53
N ARG A 551 -14.85 3.61 -4.34
CA ARG A 551 -16.14 4.13 -3.88
C ARG A 551 -16.69 5.23 -4.78
N MET A 552 -15.84 6.10 -5.33
CA MET A 552 -16.26 7.08 -6.34
C MET A 552 -16.87 6.38 -7.57
N GLY A 553 -16.21 5.32 -8.05
CA GLY A 553 -16.71 4.50 -9.16
C GLY A 553 -18.05 3.84 -8.85
N GLU A 554 -18.22 3.32 -7.64
CA GLU A 554 -19.50 2.74 -7.19
C GLU A 554 -20.62 3.78 -7.15
N VAL A 555 -20.35 4.97 -6.57
CA VAL A 555 -21.33 6.07 -6.50
C VAL A 555 -21.71 6.55 -7.90
N PHE A 556 -20.73 6.69 -8.80
CA PHE A 556 -20.95 7.08 -10.19
C PHE A 556 -21.75 6.03 -10.96
N THR A 557 -21.46 4.75 -10.74
CA THR A 557 -22.19 3.63 -11.36
C THR A 557 -23.63 3.59 -10.90
N ALA A 558 -23.85 3.65 -9.58
CA ALA A 558 -25.19 3.66 -9.00
C ALA A 558 -26.01 4.84 -9.53
N LEU A 559 -25.40 6.01 -9.68
CA LEU A 559 -26.06 7.18 -10.24
C LEU A 559 -26.63 6.92 -11.63
N PHE A 560 -25.82 6.45 -12.57
CA PHE A 560 -26.22 6.36 -13.98
C PHE A 560 -26.86 5.03 -14.39
N LEU A 561 -26.62 3.93 -13.67
CA LEU A 561 -27.16 2.60 -14.00
C LEU A 561 -28.31 2.15 -13.11
N ASP A 562 -28.33 2.54 -11.83
CA ASP A 562 -29.35 2.07 -10.87
C ASP A 562 -30.56 3.02 -10.79
N GLY A 563 -30.68 3.94 -11.75
CA GLY A 563 -31.82 4.86 -11.86
C GLY A 563 -31.81 6.01 -10.85
N ALA A 564 -30.80 6.10 -9.99
CA ALA A 564 -30.63 7.18 -9.03
C ALA A 564 -30.58 8.57 -9.69
N ALA A 565 -30.07 8.65 -10.92
CA ALA A 565 -30.05 9.91 -11.64
C ALA A 565 -31.47 10.39 -12.00
N ALA A 566 -32.52 9.55 -11.99
CA ALA A 566 -33.86 9.90 -12.48
C ALA A 566 -34.47 11.15 -11.81
N GLY A 567 -34.16 11.40 -10.53
CA GLY A 567 -34.62 12.60 -9.80
C GLY A 567 -33.88 13.89 -10.14
N MET A 568 -32.79 13.83 -10.90
CA MET A 568 -31.94 14.98 -11.25
C MET A 568 -32.44 15.70 -12.52
N ALA A 569 -32.01 16.94 -12.76
CA ALA A 569 -32.18 17.55 -14.07
C ALA A 569 -31.24 16.88 -15.11
N PRO A 570 -31.70 16.55 -16.32
CA PRO A 570 -30.88 15.90 -17.36
C PRO A 570 -29.58 16.65 -17.70
N ILE A 571 -29.61 17.99 -17.70
CA ILE A 571 -28.41 18.80 -17.92
C ILE A 571 -27.39 18.69 -16.79
N THR A 572 -27.86 18.59 -15.53
CA THR A 572 -27.00 18.36 -14.37
C THR A 572 -26.38 16.97 -14.41
N ALA A 573 -27.15 15.97 -14.83
CA ALA A 573 -26.62 14.62 -15.03
C ALA A 573 -25.52 14.59 -16.10
N LEU A 574 -25.69 15.33 -17.21
CA LEU A 574 -24.64 15.48 -18.22
C LEU A 574 -23.41 16.23 -17.71
N ALA A 575 -23.60 17.31 -16.94
CA ALA A 575 -22.49 18.06 -16.35
C ALA A 575 -21.66 17.17 -15.43
N LEU A 576 -22.33 16.44 -14.53
CA LEU A 576 -21.68 15.49 -13.62
C LEU A 576 -20.99 14.34 -14.37
N PHE A 577 -21.64 13.80 -15.42
CA PHE A 577 -21.02 12.78 -16.26
C PHE A 577 -19.72 13.28 -16.90
N ASN A 578 -19.71 14.50 -17.42
CA ASN A 578 -18.53 15.07 -18.05
C ASN A 578 -17.43 15.38 -17.03
N GLU A 579 -17.81 15.85 -15.84
CA GLU A 579 -16.87 16.17 -14.77
C GLU A 579 -16.17 14.93 -14.22
N TYR A 580 -16.87 13.79 -14.13
CA TYR A 580 -16.36 12.54 -13.57
C TYR A 580 -16.25 11.43 -14.63
N ARG A 581 -16.03 11.80 -15.90
CA ARG A 581 -16.02 10.87 -17.04
C ARG A 581 -14.97 9.77 -16.88
N GLU A 582 -13.87 10.07 -16.19
CA GLU A 582 -12.81 9.14 -15.83
C GLU A 582 -13.28 7.95 -14.98
N LEU A 583 -14.41 8.08 -14.28
CA LEU A 583 -15.02 7.01 -13.48
C LEU A 583 -15.90 6.07 -14.30
N THR A 584 -16.07 6.32 -15.60
CA THR A 584 -16.88 5.46 -16.47
C THR A 584 -16.25 4.06 -16.53
N PRO A 585 -16.99 2.99 -16.17
CA PRO A 585 -16.47 1.63 -16.22
C PRO A 585 -15.99 1.25 -17.63
N SER A 586 -14.99 0.37 -17.71
CA SER A 586 -14.53 -0.14 -19.00
C SER A 586 -15.48 -1.22 -19.55
N GLY A 587 -15.59 -1.31 -20.88
CA GLY A 587 -16.40 -2.31 -21.57
C GLY A 587 -17.92 -2.05 -21.52
N ALA A 588 -18.69 -3.14 -21.55
CA ALA A 588 -20.14 -3.13 -21.73
C ALA A 588 -20.90 -2.32 -20.68
N GLU A 589 -20.40 -2.24 -19.45
CA GLU A 589 -21.06 -1.48 -18.38
C GLU A 589 -20.99 0.04 -18.61
N GLY A 590 -19.81 0.57 -18.95
CA GLY A 590 -19.69 1.98 -19.30
C GLY A 590 -20.38 2.34 -20.62
N GLU A 591 -20.48 1.38 -21.54
CA GLU A 591 -21.27 1.53 -22.77
C GLU A 591 -22.76 1.67 -22.47
N ARG A 592 -23.33 0.78 -21.64
CA ARG A 592 -24.72 0.91 -21.15
C ARG A 592 -24.95 2.24 -20.44
N MET A 593 -23.98 2.70 -19.65
CA MET A 593 -24.07 3.96 -18.92
C MET A 593 -24.23 5.17 -19.85
N VAL A 594 -23.40 5.24 -20.89
CA VAL A 594 -23.49 6.35 -21.87
C VAL A 594 -24.78 6.27 -22.67
N LEU A 595 -25.25 5.07 -23.00
CA LEU A 595 -26.53 4.88 -23.69
C LEU A 595 -27.72 5.34 -22.82
N ALA A 596 -27.75 4.95 -21.54
CA ALA A 596 -28.78 5.39 -20.60
C ALA A 596 -28.82 6.91 -20.44
N LEU A 597 -27.64 7.55 -20.38
CA LEU A 597 -27.54 9.01 -20.37
C LEU A 597 -28.06 9.62 -21.67
N ALA A 598 -27.70 9.07 -22.83
CA ALA A 598 -28.16 9.57 -24.12
C ALA A 598 -29.68 9.46 -24.29
N GLU A 599 -30.28 8.31 -23.97
CA GLU A 599 -31.74 8.11 -24.01
C GLU A 599 -32.47 9.11 -23.11
N ARG A 600 -31.92 9.38 -21.93
CA ARG A 600 -32.49 10.38 -21.03
C ARG A 600 -32.41 11.80 -21.59
N LEU A 601 -31.29 12.15 -22.21
CA LEU A 601 -31.15 13.45 -22.86
C LEU A 601 -32.15 13.58 -24.02
N MET A 602 -32.39 12.52 -24.79
CA MET A 602 -33.44 12.50 -25.82
C MET A 602 -34.83 12.73 -25.23
N ALA A 603 -35.17 12.04 -24.13
CA ALA A 603 -36.46 12.19 -23.46
C ALA A 603 -36.69 13.61 -22.90
N ALA A 604 -35.62 14.36 -22.68
CA ALA A 604 -35.63 15.75 -22.20
C ALA A 604 -35.47 16.80 -23.32
N ASP A 605 -35.58 16.39 -24.59
CA ASP A 605 -35.39 17.23 -25.78
C ASP A 605 -33.98 17.88 -25.89
N LEU A 606 -32.98 17.31 -25.20
CA LEU A 606 -31.57 17.68 -25.30
C LEU A 606 -30.89 16.92 -26.44
N LEU A 607 -31.48 17.05 -27.64
CA LEU A 607 -31.16 16.23 -28.81
C LEU A 607 -29.71 16.42 -29.30
N ASN A 608 -29.16 17.64 -29.18
CA ASN A 608 -27.79 17.92 -29.61
C ASN A 608 -26.76 17.14 -28.78
N GLN A 609 -26.92 17.18 -27.46
CA GLN A 609 -26.07 16.50 -26.50
C GLN A 609 -26.20 14.98 -26.65
N ALA A 610 -27.43 14.47 -26.76
CA ALA A 610 -27.68 13.05 -27.02
C ALA A 610 -27.00 12.58 -28.31
N SER A 611 -27.17 13.33 -29.42
CA SER A 611 -26.58 12.95 -30.71
C SER A 611 -25.04 12.89 -30.66
N THR A 612 -24.40 13.78 -29.90
CA THR A 612 -22.94 13.78 -29.74
C THR A 612 -22.46 12.55 -28.98
N LEU A 613 -23.14 12.18 -27.89
CA LEU A 613 -22.81 10.96 -27.13
C LEU A 613 -22.98 9.71 -27.99
N LEU A 614 -24.12 9.58 -28.68
CA LEU A 614 -24.45 8.43 -29.51
C LEU A 614 -23.50 8.29 -30.72
N ASP A 615 -23.18 9.38 -31.42
CA ASP A 615 -22.24 9.36 -32.56
C ASP A 615 -20.87 8.84 -32.14
N HIS A 616 -20.34 9.31 -30.99
CA HIS A 616 -19.08 8.81 -30.45
C HIS A 616 -19.15 7.30 -30.13
N GLN A 617 -20.24 6.84 -29.53
CA GLN A 617 -20.41 5.41 -29.21
C GLN A 617 -20.44 4.55 -30.47
N VAL A 618 -21.18 4.97 -31.51
CA VAL A 618 -21.32 4.25 -32.78
C VAL A 618 -19.99 4.16 -33.53
N ARG A 619 -19.17 5.23 -33.51
CA ARG A 619 -17.92 5.30 -34.27
C ARG A 619 -16.76 4.55 -33.62
N TYR A 620 -16.65 4.61 -32.28
CA TYR A 620 -15.40 4.27 -31.60
C TYR A 620 -15.50 3.20 -30.52
N ARG A 621 -16.70 2.86 -30.03
CA ARG A 621 -16.88 2.01 -28.84
C ARG A 621 -17.65 0.73 -29.15
N LEU A 622 -18.88 0.88 -29.63
CA LEU A 622 -19.83 -0.22 -29.74
C LEU A 622 -19.58 -1.11 -30.96
N ALA A 623 -19.95 -2.38 -30.86
CA ALA A 623 -19.95 -3.34 -31.96
C ALA A 623 -21.25 -4.14 -32.03
N GLY A 624 -21.45 -4.90 -33.12
CA GLY A 624 -22.57 -5.84 -33.24
C GLY A 624 -23.96 -5.21 -33.08
N GLU A 625 -24.83 -5.89 -32.33
CA GLU A 625 -26.21 -5.47 -32.09
C GLU A 625 -26.31 -4.17 -31.27
N GLU A 626 -25.42 -3.96 -30.31
CA GLU A 626 -25.39 -2.74 -29.47
C GLU A 626 -25.05 -1.50 -30.32
N ARG A 627 -24.11 -1.62 -31.26
CA ARG A 627 -23.81 -0.55 -32.22
C ARG A 627 -25.02 -0.24 -33.11
N ALA A 628 -25.72 -1.27 -33.56
CA ALA A 628 -26.94 -1.10 -34.36
C ALA A 628 -28.04 -0.42 -33.55
N TYR A 629 -28.22 -0.78 -32.29
CA TYR A 629 -29.18 -0.14 -31.39
C TYR A 629 -28.84 1.34 -31.16
N ALA A 630 -27.59 1.66 -30.82
CA ALA A 630 -27.15 3.05 -30.63
C ALA A 630 -27.29 3.89 -31.91
N GLY A 631 -26.98 3.30 -33.08
CA GLY A 631 -27.18 3.97 -34.36
C GLY A 631 -28.66 4.17 -34.72
N THR A 632 -29.56 3.31 -34.25
CA THR A 632 -31.01 3.50 -34.35
C THR A 632 -31.45 4.71 -33.51
N LEU A 633 -31.00 4.81 -32.26
CA LEU A 633 -31.29 5.97 -31.39
C LEU A 633 -30.71 7.27 -31.97
N LEU A 634 -29.50 7.21 -32.54
CA LEU A 634 -28.88 8.37 -33.19
C LEU A 634 -29.72 8.83 -34.39
N ALA A 635 -30.23 7.90 -35.20
CA ALA A 635 -31.09 8.22 -36.32
C ALA A 635 -32.42 8.83 -35.87
N GLU A 636 -33.02 8.33 -34.80
CA GLU A 636 -34.22 8.92 -34.18
C GLU A 636 -33.95 10.34 -33.69
N THR A 637 -32.82 10.55 -33.03
CA THR A 637 -32.39 11.87 -32.55
C THR A 637 -32.24 12.84 -33.72
N HIS A 638 -31.61 12.41 -34.82
CA HIS A 638 -31.44 13.24 -36.02
C HIS A 638 -32.77 13.55 -36.72
N LEU A 639 -33.70 12.59 -36.81
CA LEU A 639 -35.03 12.86 -37.36
C LEU A 639 -35.81 13.86 -36.50
N ALA A 640 -35.73 13.75 -35.17
CA ALA A 640 -36.34 14.71 -34.26
C ALA A 640 -35.74 16.13 -34.41
N GLN A 641 -34.48 16.24 -34.82
CA GLN A 641 -33.82 17.52 -35.13
C GLN A 641 -34.10 18.04 -36.55
N GLY A 642 -34.91 17.34 -37.35
CA GLY A 642 -35.14 17.70 -38.76
C GLY A 642 -33.92 17.46 -39.66
N ARG A 643 -33.06 16.50 -39.33
CA ARG A 643 -31.83 16.14 -40.07
C ARG A 643 -31.93 14.73 -40.68
N PRO A 644 -32.77 14.51 -41.70
CA PRO A 644 -33.04 13.16 -42.22
C PRO A 644 -31.84 12.55 -42.98
N GLU A 645 -30.98 13.35 -43.61
CA GLU A 645 -29.75 12.86 -44.23
C GLU A 645 -28.78 12.28 -43.20
N ASP A 646 -28.61 12.97 -42.06
CA ASP A 646 -27.78 12.51 -40.94
C ASP A 646 -28.33 11.21 -40.35
N ALA A 647 -29.66 11.07 -40.26
CA ALA A 647 -30.31 9.83 -39.83
C ALA A 647 -29.97 8.65 -40.77
N LEU A 648 -30.00 8.86 -42.09
CA LEU A 648 -29.59 7.84 -43.07
C LEU A 648 -28.10 7.51 -42.97
N ILE A 649 -27.25 8.47 -42.63
CA ILE A 649 -25.82 8.23 -42.39
C ILE A 649 -25.64 7.37 -41.13
N ALA A 650 -26.31 7.72 -40.03
CA ALA A 650 -26.25 6.97 -38.76
C ALA A 650 -26.70 5.51 -38.93
N LEU A 651 -27.82 5.27 -39.63
CA LEU A 651 -28.31 3.91 -39.90
C LEU A 651 -27.31 3.11 -40.75
N ARG A 652 -26.69 3.72 -41.77
CA ARG A 652 -25.68 3.05 -42.62
C ARG A 652 -24.37 2.78 -41.87
N ALA A 653 -23.91 3.72 -41.05
CA ALA A 653 -22.69 3.57 -40.26
C ALA A 653 -22.80 2.46 -39.19
N SER A 654 -24.03 2.15 -38.77
CA SER A 654 -24.33 1.20 -37.68
C SER A 654 -24.86 -0.16 -38.15
N VAL A 655 -24.69 -0.53 -39.42
CA VAL A 655 -25.14 -1.84 -39.93
C VAL A 655 -24.43 -2.98 -39.20
N ALA A 656 -25.18 -4.01 -38.81
CA ALA A 656 -24.67 -5.24 -38.21
C ALA A 656 -25.49 -6.45 -38.68
N SER A 657 -24.89 -7.64 -38.64
CA SER A 657 -25.55 -8.92 -38.95
C SER A 657 -26.16 -9.55 -37.70
N GLY A 658 -27.13 -10.44 -37.89
CA GLY A 658 -27.73 -11.21 -36.78
C GLY A 658 -28.66 -10.42 -35.85
N LEU A 659 -29.14 -9.25 -36.29
CA LEU A 659 -30.05 -8.41 -35.49
C LEU A 659 -31.39 -9.10 -35.22
N GLY A 660 -31.96 -8.88 -34.03
CA GLY A 660 -33.32 -9.28 -33.73
C GLY A 660 -34.35 -8.65 -34.68
N ARG A 661 -35.48 -9.35 -34.91
CA ARG A 661 -36.53 -8.89 -35.83
C ARG A 661 -37.05 -7.50 -35.46
N LEU A 662 -37.32 -7.27 -34.17
CA LEU A 662 -37.83 -5.99 -33.68
C LEU A 662 -36.91 -4.80 -34.01
N LEU A 663 -35.59 -4.97 -33.82
CA LEU A 663 -34.62 -3.93 -34.12
C LEU A 663 -34.46 -3.73 -35.64
N THR A 664 -34.48 -4.81 -36.42
CA THR A 664 -34.43 -4.76 -37.88
C THR A 664 -35.63 -4.01 -38.46
N ASP A 665 -36.83 -4.32 -37.97
CA ASP A 665 -38.08 -3.69 -38.40
C ASP A 665 -38.08 -2.19 -38.03
N ARG A 666 -37.68 -1.84 -36.79
CA ARG A 666 -37.56 -0.45 -36.33
C ARG A 666 -36.60 0.34 -37.21
N ARG A 667 -35.42 -0.22 -37.52
CA ARG A 667 -34.42 0.40 -38.40
C ARG A 667 -34.93 0.61 -39.81
N THR A 668 -35.65 -0.37 -40.36
CA THR A 668 -36.23 -0.30 -41.71
C THR A 668 -37.27 0.81 -41.80
N ARG A 669 -38.14 0.92 -40.79
CA ARG A 669 -39.14 2.00 -40.71
C ARG A 669 -38.50 3.38 -40.56
N LEU A 670 -37.46 3.52 -39.74
CA LEU A 670 -36.72 4.78 -39.63
C LEU A 670 -36.03 5.16 -40.94
N GLN A 671 -35.46 4.20 -41.65
CA GLN A 671 -34.86 4.44 -42.96
C GLN A 671 -35.91 4.88 -43.97
N ALA A 672 -37.09 4.25 -43.98
CA ALA A 672 -38.21 4.64 -44.83
C ALA A 672 -38.69 6.06 -44.50
N ARG A 673 -38.80 6.41 -43.21
CA ARG A 673 -39.14 7.76 -42.75
C ARG A 673 -38.12 8.80 -43.21
N ALA A 674 -36.83 8.54 -42.97
CA ALA A 674 -35.78 9.47 -43.37
C ALA A 674 -35.72 9.66 -44.89
N LEU A 675 -35.91 8.61 -45.70
CA LEU A 675 -36.01 8.72 -47.16
C LEU A 675 -37.22 9.55 -47.60
N LEU A 676 -38.37 9.39 -46.94
CA LEU A 676 -39.56 10.19 -47.21
C LEU A 676 -39.32 11.68 -46.93
N ASP A 677 -38.62 12.00 -45.84
CA ASP A 677 -38.31 13.38 -45.44
C ASP A 677 -37.27 14.04 -46.35
N VAL A 678 -36.32 13.28 -46.92
CA VAL A 678 -35.43 13.72 -48.01
C VAL A 678 -36.17 13.86 -49.36
N GLY A 679 -37.35 13.24 -49.49
CA GLY A 679 -38.17 13.26 -50.71
C GLY A 679 -38.00 12.05 -51.64
N ASP A 680 -37.22 11.04 -51.27
CA ASP A 680 -37.06 9.77 -52.01
C ASP A 680 -38.21 8.79 -51.70
N MET A 681 -39.40 9.14 -52.18
CA MET A 681 -40.63 8.36 -51.97
C MET A 681 -40.55 6.96 -52.57
N VAL A 682 -39.80 6.78 -53.66
CA VAL A 682 -39.66 5.49 -54.35
C VAL A 682 -38.93 4.48 -53.48
N ARG A 683 -37.77 4.86 -52.94
CA ARG A 683 -37.02 3.97 -52.05
C ARG A 683 -37.72 3.80 -50.70
N SER A 684 -38.34 4.85 -50.17
CA SER A 684 -39.13 4.78 -48.94
C SER A 684 -40.23 3.71 -49.04
N ARG A 685 -41.03 3.74 -50.13
CA ARG A 685 -42.09 2.73 -50.37
C ARG A 685 -41.54 1.32 -50.50
N ALA A 686 -40.40 1.15 -51.17
CA ALA A 686 -39.78 -0.16 -51.37
C ALA A 686 -39.36 -0.84 -50.05
N LEU A 687 -38.95 -0.06 -49.05
CA LEU A 687 -38.55 -0.60 -47.74
C LEU A 687 -39.72 -1.12 -46.89
N LEU A 688 -40.95 -0.69 -47.17
CA LEU A 688 -42.13 -1.06 -46.39
C LEU A 688 -42.85 -2.31 -46.93
N VAL A 689 -42.32 -2.95 -47.97
CA VAL A 689 -42.94 -4.14 -48.58
C VAL A 689 -42.91 -5.30 -47.59
N GLY A 690 -44.09 -5.83 -47.26
CA GLY A 690 -44.25 -6.96 -46.32
C GLY A 690 -44.33 -6.58 -44.83
N ASP A 691 -44.07 -5.32 -44.46
CA ASP A 691 -44.34 -4.82 -43.10
C ASP A 691 -45.80 -4.37 -43.00
N HIS A 692 -46.61 -5.02 -42.17
CA HIS A 692 -48.03 -4.73 -41.93
C HIS A 692 -48.29 -4.06 -40.58
N SER A 693 -47.25 -3.55 -39.91
CA SER A 693 -47.39 -2.77 -38.68
C SER A 693 -48.16 -1.47 -38.92
N GLU A 694 -48.77 -0.95 -37.85
CA GLU A 694 -49.45 0.34 -37.87
C GLU A 694 -48.49 1.46 -38.30
N GLU A 695 -47.25 1.45 -37.80
CA GLU A 695 -46.23 2.44 -38.17
C GLU A 695 -45.88 2.40 -39.66
N ALA A 696 -45.81 1.20 -40.26
CA ALA A 696 -45.60 1.06 -41.69
C ALA A 696 -46.81 1.55 -42.50
N GLU A 697 -48.04 1.34 -42.02
CA GLU A 697 -49.25 1.88 -42.66
C GLU A 697 -49.33 3.40 -42.58
N ILE A 698 -48.89 4.01 -41.46
CA ILE A 698 -48.78 5.47 -41.33
C ILE A 698 -47.83 6.01 -42.39
N LEU A 699 -46.65 5.40 -42.54
CA LEU A 699 -45.68 5.81 -43.56
C LEU A 699 -46.22 5.59 -44.97
N ARG A 700 -46.88 4.46 -45.26
CA ARG A 700 -47.53 4.23 -46.56
C ARG A 700 -48.57 5.28 -46.89
N ALA A 701 -49.44 5.61 -45.94
CA ALA A 701 -50.46 6.63 -46.11
C ALA A 701 -49.83 7.99 -46.43
N GLU A 702 -48.75 8.35 -45.76
CA GLU A 702 -48.03 9.61 -46.00
C GLU A 702 -47.29 9.62 -47.35
N ILE A 703 -46.61 8.53 -47.72
CA ILE A 703 -45.93 8.38 -49.01
C ILE A 703 -46.94 8.53 -50.15
N SER A 704 -48.06 7.79 -50.09
CA SER A 704 -49.11 7.86 -51.11
C SER A 704 -49.76 9.25 -51.17
N TRP A 705 -49.93 9.90 -50.01
CA TRP A 705 -50.43 11.26 -49.95
C TRP A 705 -49.49 12.26 -50.64
N ARG A 706 -48.19 12.25 -50.30
CA ARG A 706 -47.19 13.15 -50.91
C ARG A 706 -46.99 12.85 -52.40
N ALA A 707 -47.13 11.58 -52.81
CA ALA A 707 -47.06 11.15 -54.21
C ALA A 707 -48.32 11.48 -55.03
N THR A 708 -49.38 12.02 -54.41
CA THR A 708 -50.70 12.25 -55.02
C THR A 708 -51.36 10.98 -55.58
N ASP A 709 -50.98 9.81 -55.06
CA ASP A 709 -51.59 8.52 -55.37
C ASP A 709 -52.83 8.34 -54.47
N TRP A 710 -53.90 9.06 -54.82
CA TRP A 710 -55.13 9.14 -54.02
C TRP A 710 -55.79 7.77 -53.77
N PRO A 711 -55.89 6.84 -54.76
CA PRO A 711 -56.39 5.50 -54.50
C PRO A 711 -55.58 4.74 -53.44
N ALA A 712 -54.24 4.79 -53.52
CA ALA A 712 -53.40 4.11 -52.55
C ALA A 712 -53.45 4.79 -51.17
N ALA A 713 -53.52 6.12 -51.11
CA ALA A 713 -53.68 6.86 -49.87
C ALA A 713 -55.01 6.49 -49.17
N ALA A 714 -56.12 6.44 -49.92
CA ALA A 714 -57.42 6.03 -49.41
C ALA A 714 -57.40 4.59 -48.85
N ALA A 715 -56.70 3.67 -49.50
CA ALA A 715 -56.53 2.30 -49.01
C ALA A 715 -55.72 2.27 -47.70
N ALA A 716 -54.58 2.96 -47.64
CA ALA A 716 -53.70 3.00 -46.47
C ALA A 716 -54.38 3.64 -45.24
N TYR A 717 -55.02 4.82 -45.39
CA TYR A 717 -55.84 5.39 -44.32
C TYR A 717 -57.01 4.47 -43.96
N GLY A 718 -57.49 3.68 -44.93
CA GLY A 718 -58.50 2.67 -44.68
C GLY A 718 -58.05 1.54 -43.78
N HIS A 719 -56.80 1.09 -43.91
CA HIS A 719 -56.20 0.12 -43.00
C HIS A 719 -56.00 0.72 -41.60
N LEU A 720 -55.55 1.97 -41.50
CA LEU A 720 -55.35 2.65 -40.21
C LEU A 720 -56.64 2.81 -39.38
N ILE A 721 -57.80 2.90 -40.04
CA ILE A 721 -59.09 2.98 -39.33
C ILE A 721 -59.75 1.61 -39.16
N SER A 722 -59.23 0.57 -39.83
CA SER A 722 -59.80 -0.77 -39.74
C SER A 722 -59.61 -1.35 -38.34
N GLY A 723 -60.69 -1.87 -37.74
CA GLY A 723 -60.67 -2.38 -36.37
C GLY A 723 -60.76 -1.32 -35.26
N THR A 724 -60.87 -0.02 -35.59
CA THR A 724 -61.08 1.04 -34.59
C THR A 724 -62.52 1.05 -34.09
N THR A 725 -62.71 1.31 -32.79
CA THR A 725 -64.06 1.44 -32.17
C THR A 725 -64.67 2.81 -32.46
N LYS A 726 -65.99 2.85 -32.73
CA LYS A 726 -66.76 4.09 -32.93
C LYS A 726 -67.06 4.78 -31.60
N ALA A 727 -66.01 5.15 -30.86
CA ALA A 727 -66.14 5.91 -29.62
C ALA A 727 -66.76 7.28 -29.88
N LYS A 728 -67.54 7.78 -28.92
CA LYS A 728 -68.11 9.13 -28.94
C LYS A 728 -67.65 9.90 -27.69
N PRO A 729 -66.81 10.94 -27.84
CA PRO A 729 -66.24 11.45 -29.10
C PRO A 729 -65.11 10.57 -29.67
N LEU A 730 -64.83 10.70 -30.97
CA LEU A 730 -63.71 10.02 -31.62
C LEU A 730 -62.36 10.58 -31.15
N PRO A 731 -61.32 9.73 -30.96
CA PRO A 731 -59.96 10.21 -30.75
C PRO A 731 -59.49 11.09 -31.92
N PRO A 732 -58.78 12.20 -31.69
CA PRO A 732 -58.37 13.13 -32.75
C PRO A 732 -57.61 12.46 -33.89
N GLY A 733 -56.68 11.54 -33.61
CA GLY A 733 -55.92 10.82 -34.64
C GLY A 733 -56.80 9.94 -35.53
N VAL A 734 -57.81 9.29 -34.94
CA VAL A 734 -58.77 8.45 -35.68
C VAL A 734 -59.63 9.32 -36.59
N ALA A 735 -60.18 10.41 -36.04
CA ALA A 735 -60.98 11.35 -36.81
C ALA A 735 -60.18 11.99 -37.97
N PHE A 736 -58.90 12.29 -37.73
CA PHE A 736 -57.99 12.77 -38.77
C PHE A 736 -57.78 11.73 -39.89
N ASN A 737 -57.54 10.47 -39.54
CA ASN A 737 -57.37 9.39 -40.53
C ASN A 737 -58.65 9.16 -41.35
N ILE A 738 -59.83 9.24 -40.72
CA ILE A 738 -61.13 9.16 -41.42
C ILE A 738 -61.28 10.32 -42.40
N LEU A 739 -60.98 11.55 -41.97
CA LEU A 739 -61.00 12.72 -42.85
C LEU A 739 -60.04 12.55 -44.03
N ARG A 740 -58.79 12.12 -43.76
CA ARG A 740 -57.78 11.89 -44.82
C ARG A 740 -58.23 10.81 -45.81
N ARG A 741 -58.86 9.74 -45.34
CA ARG A 741 -59.45 8.72 -46.22
C ARG A 741 -60.55 9.31 -47.10
N ALA A 742 -61.47 10.07 -46.52
CA ALA A 742 -62.57 10.69 -47.28
C ALA A 742 -62.04 11.64 -48.36
N VAL A 743 -61.07 12.49 -48.02
CA VAL A 743 -60.43 13.39 -48.99
C VAL A 743 -59.75 12.59 -50.10
N ALA A 744 -58.98 11.55 -49.76
CA ALA A 744 -58.31 10.73 -50.76
C ALA A 744 -59.31 10.03 -51.71
N LEU A 745 -60.44 9.52 -51.19
CA LEU A 745 -61.49 8.92 -52.02
C LEU A 745 -62.17 9.95 -52.94
N ALA A 746 -62.46 11.15 -52.43
CA ALA A 746 -63.02 12.24 -53.23
C ALA A 746 -62.06 12.67 -54.35
N MET A 747 -60.76 12.81 -54.04
CA MET A 747 -59.72 13.16 -55.01
C MET A 747 -59.47 12.05 -56.04
N ALA A 748 -59.75 10.80 -55.69
CA ALA A 748 -59.67 9.64 -56.58
C ALA A 748 -60.94 9.43 -57.45
N GLY A 749 -62.03 10.17 -57.21
CA GLY A 749 -63.32 9.96 -57.87
C GLY A 749 -64.00 8.64 -57.50
N GLN A 750 -63.74 8.12 -56.29
CA GLN A 750 -64.29 6.85 -55.80
C GLN A 750 -65.55 7.08 -54.95
N ASP A 751 -66.64 7.46 -55.61
CA ASP A 751 -67.88 7.88 -54.95
C ASP A 751 -68.52 6.76 -54.10
N GLN A 752 -68.50 5.52 -54.57
CA GLN A 752 -69.14 4.41 -53.86
C GLN A 752 -68.43 4.06 -52.55
N PRO A 753 -67.08 3.89 -52.51
CA PRO A 753 -66.36 3.79 -51.24
C PRO A 753 -66.51 5.02 -50.34
N LEU A 754 -66.63 6.21 -50.90
CA LEU A 754 -66.83 7.43 -50.12
C LEU A 754 -68.20 7.45 -49.42
N ARG A 755 -69.26 7.01 -50.12
CA ARG A 755 -70.59 6.78 -49.51
C ARG A 755 -70.51 5.78 -48.35
N THR A 756 -69.70 4.72 -48.47
CA THR A 756 -69.48 3.78 -47.36
C THR A 756 -68.83 4.46 -46.16
N VAL A 757 -67.80 5.31 -46.37
CA VAL A 757 -67.17 6.05 -45.27
C VAL A 757 -68.16 7.01 -44.60
N VAL A 758 -69.01 7.69 -45.36
CA VAL A 758 -70.07 8.56 -44.83
C VAL A 758 -71.08 7.75 -44.01
N ALA A 759 -71.55 6.62 -44.54
CA ALA A 759 -72.50 5.75 -43.86
C ALA A 759 -71.92 5.16 -42.56
N ASP A 760 -70.65 4.76 -42.57
CA ASP A 760 -70.01 4.13 -41.42
C ASP A 760 -69.59 5.13 -40.34
N TRP A 761 -69.08 6.31 -40.72
CA TRP A 761 -68.41 7.21 -39.79
C TRP A 761 -69.04 8.60 -39.67
N GLY A 762 -70.04 8.95 -40.50
CA GLY A 762 -70.61 10.30 -40.56
C GLY A 762 -71.13 10.83 -39.23
N GLU A 763 -71.89 10.01 -38.49
CA GLU A 763 -72.44 10.39 -37.18
C GLU A 763 -71.33 10.63 -36.14
N ALA A 764 -70.32 9.76 -36.08
CA ALA A 764 -69.20 9.89 -35.15
C ALA A 764 -68.27 11.06 -35.52
N MET A 765 -68.11 11.35 -36.82
CA MET A 765 -67.32 12.48 -37.31
C MET A 765 -68.00 13.83 -37.05
N ALA A 766 -69.33 13.89 -37.00
CA ALA A 766 -70.08 15.12 -36.69
C ALA A 766 -69.80 15.66 -35.28
N GLU A 767 -69.43 14.79 -34.35
CA GLU A 767 -69.03 15.16 -32.97
C GLU A 767 -67.51 15.33 -32.81
N SER A 768 -66.73 15.19 -33.89
CA SER A 768 -65.27 15.29 -33.86
C SER A 768 -64.76 16.73 -34.06
N SER A 769 -63.50 16.97 -33.71
CA SER A 769 -62.78 18.22 -34.00
C SER A 769 -62.67 18.53 -35.51
N TYR A 770 -62.96 17.56 -36.37
CA TYR A 770 -62.87 17.68 -37.82
C TYR A 770 -64.24 17.71 -38.52
N ALA A 771 -65.34 17.85 -37.78
CA ALA A 771 -66.71 17.79 -38.30
C ALA A 771 -66.94 18.68 -39.53
N ASN A 772 -66.57 19.97 -39.44
CA ASN A 772 -66.76 20.92 -40.54
C ASN A 772 -65.93 20.56 -41.78
N ALA A 773 -64.69 20.13 -41.59
CA ALA A 773 -63.81 19.74 -42.70
C ALA A 773 -64.31 18.45 -43.37
N PHE A 774 -64.82 17.50 -42.58
CA PHE A 774 -65.40 16.28 -43.10
C PHE A 774 -66.68 16.56 -43.88
N ALA A 775 -67.59 17.38 -43.33
CA ALA A 775 -68.82 17.78 -43.99
C ALA A 775 -68.58 18.42 -45.36
N ALA A 776 -67.60 19.32 -45.46
CA ALA A 776 -67.24 19.98 -46.73
C ALA A 776 -66.70 19.02 -47.81
N VAL A 777 -66.09 17.90 -47.42
CA VAL A 777 -65.55 16.90 -48.35
C VAL A 777 -66.66 15.98 -48.90
N VAL A 778 -67.72 15.78 -48.13
CA VAL A 778 -68.80 14.82 -48.43
C VAL A 778 -70.10 15.49 -48.86
N GLU A 779 -70.11 16.82 -48.98
CA GLU A 779 -71.27 17.61 -49.39
C GLU A 779 -71.76 17.20 -50.80
N GLY A 780 -73.02 16.77 -50.90
CA GLY A 780 -73.61 16.20 -52.12
C GLY A 780 -73.53 14.67 -52.24
N ILE A 781 -72.88 13.98 -51.29
CA ILE A 781 -72.77 12.52 -51.21
C ILE A 781 -73.69 12.01 -50.08
N GLY A 782 -74.96 12.41 -50.14
CA GLY A 782 -75.99 11.98 -49.20
C GLY A 782 -76.52 10.56 -49.51
N PRO A 783 -77.14 9.89 -48.51
CA PRO A 783 -77.79 8.59 -48.71
C PRO A 783 -79.09 8.64 -49.54
N ASP A 784 -79.63 9.82 -49.85
CA ASP A 784 -80.84 9.97 -50.67
C ASP A 784 -80.55 10.08 -52.17
N GLU A 785 -81.30 9.32 -52.98
CA GLU A 785 -81.30 9.39 -54.44
C GLU A 785 -81.77 10.76 -54.92
N GLY A 786 -80.88 11.45 -55.64
CA GLY A 786 -81.27 12.41 -56.68
C GLY A 786 -81.02 13.89 -56.37
N ASP A 787 -79.82 14.38 -56.70
CA ASP A 787 -79.72 15.59 -57.53
C ASP A 787 -78.33 15.68 -58.20
N TYR A 788 -78.25 15.29 -59.47
CA TYR A 788 -76.99 15.32 -60.25
C TYR A 788 -76.58 16.74 -60.68
N ARG A 789 -77.29 17.80 -60.25
CA ARG A 789 -76.99 19.20 -60.60
C ARG A 789 -75.95 19.89 -59.72
N SER A 790 -75.61 19.38 -58.54
CA SER A 790 -74.60 19.98 -57.63
C SER A 790 -73.14 19.62 -57.97
N LEU A 791 -72.92 18.65 -58.88
CA LEU A 791 -71.59 18.12 -59.20
C LEU A 791 -70.65 19.15 -59.87
N ALA A 792 -71.22 20.15 -60.57
CA ALA A 792 -70.45 21.15 -61.33
C ALA A 792 -69.99 22.35 -60.47
N GLU A 793 -70.73 22.73 -59.42
CA GLU A 793 -70.32 23.79 -58.49
C GLU A 793 -69.31 23.27 -57.44
N ASN A 794 -69.35 21.98 -57.10
CA ASN A 794 -68.46 21.33 -56.13
C ASN A 794 -66.99 21.21 -56.55
N LEU A 795 -66.68 21.28 -57.85
CA LEU A 795 -65.29 21.31 -58.33
C LEU A 795 -64.53 22.56 -57.85
N GLY A 796 -65.23 23.67 -57.58
CA GLY A 796 -64.65 24.90 -57.05
C GLY A 796 -64.23 24.80 -55.58
N ALA A 797 -65.04 24.12 -54.76
CA ALA A 797 -64.74 23.84 -53.35
C ALA A 797 -63.59 22.82 -53.20
N VAL A 798 -63.58 21.77 -54.04
CA VAL A 798 -62.45 20.82 -54.14
C VAL A 798 -61.17 21.52 -54.60
N ALA A 799 -61.25 22.52 -55.50
CA ALA A 799 -60.11 23.35 -55.91
C ALA A 799 -59.60 24.31 -54.81
N ALA A 800 -60.47 24.77 -53.91
CA ALA A 800 -60.11 25.57 -52.74
C ALA A 800 -59.47 24.70 -51.63
N LEU A 801 -60.02 23.50 -51.39
CA LEU A 801 -59.42 22.48 -50.52
C LEU A 801 -58.05 22.01 -51.05
N ARG A 802 -57.90 21.91 -52.37
CA ARG A 802 -56.63 21.64 -53.09
C ARG A 802 -55.51 22.60 -52.71
N ARG A 803 -55.84 23.87 -52.42
CA ARG A 803 -54.88 24.89 -51.99
C ARG A 803 -54.59 24.86 -50.50
N ALA A 804 -55.57 24.51 -49.67
CA ALA A 804 -55.41 24.45 -48.21
C ALA A 804 -54.66 23.19 -47.74
N ILE A 805 -54.81 22.05 -48.43
CA ILE A 805 -54.22 20.76 -48.03
C ILE A 805 -52.86 20.49 -48.69
N ALA A 806 -52.50 21.23 -49.75
CA ALA A 806 -51.19 21.17 -50.40
C ALA A 806 -50.08 21.91 -49.63
N ALA A 807 -50.39 22.58 -48.51
CA ALA A 807 -49.38 23.20 -47.67
C ALA A 807 -48.62 22.12 -46.86
N PRO A 808 -47.29 22.01 -46.98
CA PRO A 808 -46.50 21.10 -46.16
C PRO A 808 -46.54 21.61 -44.71
N GLY A 809 -46.95 20.76 -43.77
CA GLY A 809 -46.94 21.13 -42.34
C GLY A 809 -47.98 20.43 -41.45
N ALA A 810 -49.03 19.81 -42.00
CA ALA A 810 -50.02 19.14 -41.16
C ALA A 810 -49.53 17.84 -40.48
N GLY A 811 -48.34 17.34 -40.83
CA GLY A 811 -47.69 16.20 -40.17
C GLY A 811 -47.06 16.56 -38.83
N GLU A 812 -46.69 17.83 -38.59
CA GLU A 812 -46.10 18.29 -37.33
C GLU A 812 -47.16 18.37 -36.20
N ALA A 813 -48.45 18.55 -36.54
CA ALA A 813 -49.53 18.63 -35.56
C ALA A 813 -49.91 17.29 -34.91
N VAL A 814 -49.54 16.14 -35.50
CA VAL A 814 -49.82 14.82 -34.90
C VAL A 814 -48.73 14.43 -33.88
N ALA A 815 -47.51 14.97 -34.01
CA ALA A 815 -46.48 14.86 -32.97
C ALA A 815 -46.82 15.75 -31.75
N ALA A 816 -47.46 16.90 -31.97
CA ALA A 816 -47.93 17.79 -30.91
C ALA A 816 -49.19 17.30 -30.17
N LEU A 817 -49.87 16.25 -30.64
CA LEU A 817 -51.04 15.64 -30.00
C LEU A 817 -50.71 14.37 -29.19
N LYS A 818 -49.42 14.02 -29.06
CA LYS A 818 -48.91 12.99 -28.12
C LYS A 818 -48.15 13.59 -26.91
N GLN A 819 -48.06 14.92 -26.81
CA GLN A 819 -47.88 15.63 -25.53
C GLN A 819 -49.26 15.89 -24.94
#